data_AF-A0AAN9TGW9-F1
#
_entry.id   AF-A0AAN9TGW9-F1
#
_cell.length_a   1.000
_cell.length_b   1.000
_cell.length_c   1.000
_cell.angle_alpha   90.00
_cell.angle_beta   90.00
_cell.angle_gamma   90.00
#
_symmetry.space_group_name_H-M   'P 1'
#
loop_
_entity.id
_entity.type
_entity.pdbx_description
1 polymer ?
#
loop_
_entity_poly.entity_id
_entity_poly.type
_entity_poly.pdbx_seq_one_letter_code
_entity_poly.pdbx_strand_id
1 'polypeptide(L)'
;MEDNVNSSLLEIESQEMDEINFDVLHPENPLMIRFQNALSQMLEKKLGDLQDDLNEVQHEIKQKRQEKEDLCEILYHQKSELLKLENEANQYNESISEIIQKRKHLKSDLSCNTDKNVKELQAVDDEKRLNNDLRRKIEGQSHVFNQLQKYEQNEASNLRIIQQAIGRNKADQVFYLKEKIQKDYLLMKLENEVFKNELLIKSYKEQIDAKCENLAKLQKDLASKNCIFENVLQDNSQLLKVWKNMVSLISKRDEEYSNLKMQLENADISHKEKIIELKNYKEMGEKEMLRNEILTLDRNRKKSFLNALGRRQIDMDRKLSITEHELMDLQNMIECTEKNLEETKKMQTDYERDVLLLENKLKKLTNEKYELEENIISQLQNEVVSNNATVKLNEDICKLRQTTLQLELQIKELNSNYFQTCAILEHDIKALDANRGCLEHKKIEIREKEKDLHKIEEELKNLTLTIKKEENRLDDDCKKLEKWTEHPNACPELEDKENRLEEMLKNVKNEIEAKKQLWIQMQNEIMNMTEKKSSLSFELSQLNQHLNILRQKNLKIDNYLKKNNEDNAKLDKAITHILDYISRLNSECSSQKQYENVLDSENCTIQNKAMEKLQNAENEVLAIVQEINNFKSKKESLEKDLLDIQRKDLEWDKKVKLAIEMKQEILTEQSEKGDIGSMKTEIHRMEIRYAQLKKAQESLISNLETCVSKRGRIFDDVLLKDKKENDALKEQQKMRRHINILKNKNSKLREKLESFKKDHFYLCSEKEKLSDELRTCENQIEIIQNEIKNLDEKISQYHLLKHKNLEILIRQQKFADFLLKIKNSKTKTMTSNEAIIERDYLKHQYLRQDLLDTAELVMKEFPEFRNDFIRITNVLESLRE
;
A
#
# COMPACT_ATOMS: atom_id res chain seq x y z
N MET A 1 126.77 48.28 -72.16
CA MET A 1 126.77 48.80 -70.78
C MET A 1 127.21 47.69 -69.84
N GLU A 2 128.29 47.81 -69.08
CA GLU A 2 129.56 48.54 -69.29
C GLU A 2 130.49 48.18 -68.11
N ASP A 3 131.79 48.41 -68.30
CA ASP A 3 132.82 48.52 -67.24
C ASP A 3 133.14 47.29 -66.35
N ASN A 4 134.39 47.07 -65.90
CA ASN A 4 135.72 47.48 -66.39
C ASN A 4 136.83 46.65 -65.67
N VAL A 5 138.10 46.97 -65.91
CA VAL A 5 139.32 46.70 -65.11
C VAL A 5 140.08 45.38 -65.36
N ASN A 6 141.05 45.51 -66.28
CA ASN A 6 142.42 44.95 -66.31
C ASN A 6 142.65 43.45 -66.71
N SER A 7 143.65 43.07 -67.54
CA SER A 7 145.03 43.58 -67.83
C SER A 7 146.09 43.04 -66.84
N SER A 8 147.28 42.54 -67.22
CA SER A 8 147.94 42.37 -68.54
C SER A 8 149.15 41.40 -68.49
N LEU A 9 149.76 41.15 -69.66
CA LEU A 9 151.05 40.50 -69.95
C LEU A 9 152.22 40.90 -69.03
N LEU A 10 153.18 39.98 -68.87
CA LEU A 10 154.61 39.98 -69.34
C LEU A 10 155.27 38.70 -68.76
N GLU A 11 155.89 37.75 -69.48
CA GLU A 11 156.98 37.76 -70.50
C GLU A 11 158.40 37.83 -69.88
N ILE A 12 159.45 37.29 -70.56
CA ILE A 12 160.90 37.33 -70.19
C ILE A 12 161.28 36.34 -69.04
N GLU A 13 162.38 35.55 -68.95
CA GLU A 13 163.59 35.14 -69.74
C GLU A 13 163.97 33.68 -69.26
N SER A 14 164.42 32.70 -70.07
CA SER A 14 165.75 32.38 -70.66
C SER A 14 166.69 31.41 -69.88
N GLN A 15 167.47 30.63 -70.66
CA GLN A 15 168.82 30.06 -70.44
C GLN A 15 169.17 29.02 -69.34
N GLU A 16 169.93 28.00 -69.79
CA GLU A 16 171.08 27.32 -69.13
C GLU A 16 170.83 26.50 -67.83
N MET A 17 171.64 25.51 -67.41
CA MET A 17 172.61 24.59 -68.06
C MET A 17 172.83 23.36 -67.12
N ASP A 18 173.55 22.34 -67.61
CA ASP A 18 174.50 21.49 -66.85
C ASP A 18 174.09 20.40 -65.80
N GLU A 19 175.04 19.45 -65.69
CA GLU A 19 175.52 18.70 -64.49
C GLU A 19 174.78 17.49 -63.82
N ILE A 20 175.42 16.29 -63.98
CA ILE A 20 176.02 15.43 -62.91
C ILE A 20 175.27 14.24 -62.23
N ASN A 21 175.99 13.09 -62.24
CA ASN A 21 176.03 11.91 -61.33
C ASN A 21 174.91 10.81 -61.31
N PHE A 22 175.27 9.51 -61.47
CA PHE A 22 175.61 8.44 -60.45
C PHE A 22 174.39 8.00 -59.60
N ASP A 23 174.20 6.75 -59.15
CA ASP A 23 174.93 5.45 -59.18
C ASP A 23 173.82 4.34 -59.16
N VAL A 24 173.85 3.16 -59.78
CA VAL A 24 174.85 2.08 -59.96
C VAL A 24 175.30 1.40 -58.65
N LEU A 25 175.05 0.09 -58.53
CA LEU A 25 175.61 -0.78 -57.50
C LEU A 25 175.69 -2.22 -58.01
N HIS A 26 176.71 -3.00 -57.64
CA HIS A 26 177.94 -3.11 -58.44
C HIS A 26 178.30 -4.61 -58.61
N PRO A 27 178.92 -5.08 -59.71
CA PRO A 27 178.80 -6.49 -60.11
C PRO A 27 179.94 -7.43 -59.66
N GLU A 28 179.99 -7.82 -58.38
CA GLU A 28 180.81 -8.95 -57.92
C GLU A 28 180.05 -9.90 -56.95
N ASN A 29 179.53 -11.02 -57.45
CA ASN A 29 179.20 -12.18 -56.61
C ASN A 29 179.30 -13.51 -57.40
N PRO A 30 179.86 -14.61 -56.86
CA PRO A 30 180.54 -15.61 -57.70
C PRO A 30 179.68 -16.48 -58.63
N LEU A 31 178.34 -16.49 -58.49
CA LEU A 31 177.46 -17.16 -59.45
C LEU A 31 177.34 -16.41 -60.80
N MET A 32 177.59 -15.10 -60.79
CA MET A 32 177.59 -14.28 -62.01
C MET A 32 178.76 -14.61 -62.95
N ILE A 33 179.86 -15.18 -62.43
CA ILE A 33 181.08 -15.47 -63.19
C ILE A 33 180.88 -16.62 -64.21
N ARG A 34 180.02 -17.61 -63.89
CA ARG A 34 179.63 -18.63 -64.88
C ARG A 34 178.67 -18.08 -65.94
N PHE A 35 177.84 -17.11 -65.59
CA PHE A 35 177.04 -16.36 -66.57
C PHE A 35 177.93 -15.50 -67.49
N GLN A 36 178.94 -14.81 -66.93
CA GLN A 36 179.85 -13.94 -67.69
C GLN A 36 180.69 -14.72 -68.73
N ASN A 37 181.12 -15.95 -68.45
CA ASN A 37 181.83 -16.78 -69.43
C ASN A 37 180.93 -17.39 -70.53
N ALA A 38 179.62 -17.49 -70.29
CA ALA A 38 178.65 -17.74 -71.36
C ALA A 38 178.37 -16.44 -72.16
N LEU A 39 178.36 -15.29 -71.48
CA LEU A 39 178.16 -13.98 -72.07
C LEU A 39 179.31 -13.57 -72.99
N SER A 40 180.58 -13.88 -72.67
CA SER A 40 181.72 -13.52 -73.52
C SER A 40 181.71 -14.25 -74.87
N GLN A 41 181.39 -15.56 -74.89
CA GLN A 41 181.17 -16.30 -76.14
C GLN A 41 179.91 -15.86 -76.91
N MET A 42 178.96 -15.21 -76.23
CA MET A 42 177.82 -14.54 -76.88
C MET A 42 178.20 -13.15 -77.42
N LEU A 43 179.09 -12.42 -76.76
CA LEU A 43 179.54 -11.07 -77.16
C LEU A 43 180.39 -11.09 -78.44
N GLU A 44 181.22 -12.11 -78.66
CA GLU A 44 181.95 -12.26 -79.93
C GLU A 44 181.01 -12.52 -81.13
N LYS A 45 179.85 -13.16 -80.91
CA LYS A 45 178.77 -13.19 -81.91
C LYS A 45 178.06 -11.85 -82.03
N LYS A 46 177.72 -11.23 -80.89
CA LYS A 46 177.04 -9.92 -80.85
C LYS A 46 177.85 -8.79 -81.48
N LEU A 47 179.18 -8.92 -81.65
CA LEU A 47 179.97 -7.94 -82.42
C LEU A 47 179.69 -8.05 -83.94
N GLY A 48 179.38 -9.25 -84.45
CA GLY A 48 178.82 -9.44 -85.77
C GLY A 48 177.38 -8.92 -85.84
N ASP A 49 176.51 -9.39 -84.95
CA ASP A 49 175.11 -8.97 -84.91
C ASP A 49 174.99 -7.44 -84.77
N LEU A 50 175.89 -6.75 -84.06
CA LEU A 50 175.86 -5.29 -83.88
C LEU A 50 176.15 -4.48 -85.16
N GLN A 51 176.75 -5.07 -86.20
CA GLN A 51 176.84 -4.42 -87.50
C GLN A 51 175.55 -4.53 -88.31
N ASP A 52 174.76 -5.59 -88.10
CA ASP A 52 173.43 -5.72 -88.69
C ASP A 52 172.39 -4.91 -87.88
N ASP A 53 172.42 -4.99 -86.54
CA ASP A 53 171.61 -4.17 -85.61
C ASP A 53 171.74 -2.67 -85.95
N LEU A 54 172.93 -2.17 -86.30
CA LEU A 54 173.15 -0.75 -86.59
C LEU A 54 172.44 -0.31 -87.88
N ASN A 55 172.30 -1.22 -88.86
CA ASN A 55 171.51 -0.98 -90.07
C ASN A 55 170.00 -1.13 -89.80
N GLU A 56 169.58 -2.11 -89.00
CA GLU A 56 168.17 -2.24 -88.57
C GLU A 56 167.71 -1.04 -87.73
N VAL A 57 168.51 -0.58 -86.75
CA VAL A 57 168.19 0.58 -85.91
C VAL A 57 168.08 1.88 -86.73
N GLN A 58 168.87 2.07 -87.79
CA GLN A 58 168.66 3.19 -88.72
C GLN A 58 167.34 3.09 -89.50
N HIS A 59 166.83 1.88 -89.73
CA HIS A 59 165.53 1.66 -90.35
C HIS A 59 164.37 1.79 -89.34
N GLU A 60 164.53 1.29 -88.12
CA GLU A 60 163.59 1.46 -87.01
C GLU A 60 163.44 2.92 -86.61
N ILE A 61 164.51 3.72 -86.54
CA ILE A 61 164.43 5.15 -86.20
C ILE A 61 163.61 5.94 -87.23
N LYS A 62 163.50 5.46 -88.49
CA LYS A 62 162.53 6.01 -89.47
C LYS A 62 161.11 5.53 -89.18
N GLN A 63 160.90 4.23 -88.97
CA GLN A 63 159.58 3.68 -88.65
C GLN A 63 158.99 4.28 -87.36
N LYS A 64 159.78 4.41 -86.28
CA LYS A 64 159.39 5.03 -85.01
C LYS A 64 159.11 6.53 -85.08
N ARG A 65 159.51 7.23 -86.16
CA ARG A 65 159.04 8.60 -86.43
C ARG A 65 157.67 8.58 -87.07
N GLN A 66 157.44 7.72 -88.07
CA GLN A 66 156.11 7.54 -88.67
C GLN A 66 155.09 7.03 -87.64
N GLU A 67 155.42 6.00 -86.85
CA GLU A 67 154.56 5.53 -85.75
C GLU A 67 154.24 6.63 -84.73
N LYS A 68 155.16 7.59 -84.50
CA LYS A 68 154.89 8.72 -83.61
C LYS A 68 153.94 9.74 -84.25
N GLU A 69 154.02 9.95 -85.55
CA GLU A 69 153.11 10.80 -86.32
C GLU A 69 151.71 10.14 -86.38
N ASP A 70 151.63 8.85 -86.71
CA ASP A 70 150.41 8.03 -86.67
C ASP A 70 149.76 8.04 -85.26
N LEU A 71 150.55 7.87 -84.19
CA LEU A 71 150.06 7.92 -82.82
C LEU A 71 149.57 9.32 -82.41
N CYS A 72 150.17 10.39 -82.95
CA CYS A 72 149.65 11.75 -82.75
C CYS A 72 148.28 11.93 -83.43
N GLU A 73 148.07 11.42 -84.65
CA GLU A 73 146.77 11.45 -85.32
C GLU A 73 145.72 10.60 -84.59
N ILE A 74 146.09 9.40 -84.14
CA ILE A 74 145.23 8.53 -83.32
C ILE A 74 144.83 9.21 -82.01
N LEU A 75 145.76 9.86 -81.31
CA LEU A 75 145.45 10.62 -80.09
C LEU A 75 144.56 11.84 -80.37
N TYR A 76 144.70 12.49 -81.53
CA TYR A 76 143.82 13.58 -81.92
C TYR A 76 142.39 13.09 -82.25
N HIS A 77 142.27 11.94 -82.91
CA HIS A 77 141.00 11.26 -83.13
C HIS A 77 140.33 10.82 -81.81
N GLN A 78 141.07 10.16 -80.91
CA GLN A 78 140.56 9.77 -79.60
C GLN A 78 140.12 10.98 -78.76
N LYS A 79 140.83 12.12 -78.86
CA LYS A 79 140.41 13.36 -78.20
C LYS A 79 139.14 13.96 -78.83
N SER A 80 138.94 13.81 -80.14
CA SER A 80 137.69 14.16 -80.82
C SER A 80 136.52 13.25 -80.40
N GLU A 81 136.77 11.97 -80.19
CA GLU A 81 135.76 11.01 -79.71
C GLU A 81 135.41 11.23 -78.23
N LEU A 82 136.40 11.50 -77.37
CA LEU A 82 136.15 11.90 -75.98
C LEU A 82 135.27 13.16 -75.90
N LEU A 83 135.56 14.19 -76.70
CA LEU A 83 134.72 15.39 -76.77
C LEU A 83 133.28 15.09 -77.26
N LYS A 84 133.06 14.08 -78.11
CA LYS A 84 131.70 13.64 -78.47
C LYS A 84 131.01 12.94 -77.30
N LEU A 85 131.71 12.04 -76.61
CA LEU A 85 131.19 11.31 -75.45
C LEU A 85 130.88 12.24 -74.27
N GLU A 86 131.69 13.28 -74.04
CA GLU A 86 131.41 14.33 -73.05
C GLU A 86 130.17 15.16 -73.43
N ASN A 87 129.99 15.50 -74.71
CA ASN A 87 128.78 16.18 -75.19
C ASN A 87 127.52 15.31 -75.09
N GLU A 88 127.61 14.01 -75.41
CA GLU A 88 126.51 13.06 -75.20
C GLU A 88 126.19 12.90 -73.71
N ALA A 89 127.20 12.77 -72.85
CA ALA A 89 127.02 12.71 -71.40
C ALA A 89 126.35 13.99 -70.85
N ASN A 90 126.70 15.17 -71.38
CA ASN A 90 126.05 16.43 -71.02
C ASN A 90 124.58 16.46 -71.47
N GLN A 91 124.25 16.01 -72.69
CA GLN A 91 122.85 15.89 -73.14
C GLN A 91 122.05 14.90 -72.27
N TYR A 92 122.65 13.78 -71.85
CA TYR A 92 122.01 12.87 -70.90
C TYR A 92 121.81 13.54 -69.53
N ASN A 93 122.79 14.27 -69.01
CA ASN A 93 122.68 15.02 -67.75
C ASN A 93 121.59 16.11 -67.81
N GLU A 94 121.45 16.82 -68.93
CA GLU A 94 120.36 17.78 -69.18
C GLU A 94 118.99 17.09 -69.19
N SER A 95 118.87 15.96 -69.90
CA SER A 95 117.62 15.17 -69.91
C SER A 95 117.24 14.63 -68.52
N ILE A 96 118.24 14.23 -67.72
CA ILE A 96 118.06 13.80 -66.33
C ILE A 96 117.64 14.98 -65.44
N SER A 97 118.22 16.17 -65.65
CA SER A 97 117.83 17.41 -64.97
C SER A 97 116.36 17.76 -65.26
N GLU A 98 115.95 17.71 -66.54
CA GLU A 98 114.54 17.89 -66.92
C GLU A 98 113.61 16.86 -66.23
N ILE A 99 113.98 15.57 -66.23
CA ILE A 99 113.18 14.52 -65.59
C ILE A 99 113.09 14.75 -64.08
N ILE A 100 114.16 15.23 -63.43
CA ILE A 100 114.15 15.61 -62.02
C ILE A 100 113.26 16.83 -61.77
N GLN A 101 113.28 17.84 -62.64
CA GLN A 101 112.38 19.00 -62.54
C GLN A 101 110.91 18.62 -62.74
N LYS A 102 110.60 17.83 -63.79
CA LYS A 102 109.27 17.28 -64.06
C LYS A 102 108.76 16.43 -62.89
N ARG A 103 109.64 15.61 -62.27
CA ARG A 103 109.32 14.83 -61.06
C ARG A 103 109.14 15.68 -59.80
N LYS A 104 109.85 16.80 -59.66
CA LYS A 104 109.65 17.78 -58.57
C LYS A 104 108.30 18.50 -58.72
N HIS A 105 107.95 18.94 -59.93
CA HIS A 105 106.62 19.50 -60.23
C HIS A 105 105.51 18.51 -59.90
N LEU A 106 105.53 17.31 -60.49
CA LEU A 106 104.50 16.30 -60.22
C LEU A 106 104.37 15.93 -58.73
N LYS A 107 105.47 15.97 -57.94
CA LYS A 107 105.40 15.81 -56.48
C LYS A 107 104.76 17.02 -55.78
N SER A 108 105.07 18.24 -56.20
CA SER A 108 104.45 19.47 -55.70
C SER A 108 102.95 19.50 -56.00
N ASP A 109 102.57 19.11 -57.23
CA ASP A 109 101.17 19.09 -57.68
C ASP A 109 100.38 17.98 -56.96
N LEU A 110 100.98 16.80 -56.74
CA LEU A 110 100.41 15.76 -55.90
C LEU A 110 100.23 16.22 -54.44
N SER A 111 101.22 16.90 -53.84
CA SER A 111 101.09 17.44 -52.47
C SER A 111 99.99 18.49 -52.38
N CYS A 112 99.93 19.40 -53.35
CA CYS A 112 98.90 20.44 -53.47
C CYS A 112 97.50 19.82 -53.61
N ASN A 113 97.37 18.72 -54.36
CA ASN A 113 96.11 18.01 -54.53
C ASN A 113 95.75 17.12 -53.33
N THR A 114 96.72 16.54 -52.59
CA THR A 114 96.40 15.90 -51.29
C THR A 114 95.93 16.92 -50.27
N ASP A 115 96.53 18.11 -50.22
CA ASP A 115 96.12 19.18 -49.29
C ASP A 115 94.75 19.76 -49.63
N LYS A 116 94.37 19.81 -50.92
CA LYS A 116 93.00 20.12 -51.36
C LYS A 116 92.04 19.00 -50.97
N ASN A 117 92.34 17.74 -51.31
CA ASN A 117 91.48 16.60 -51.00
C ASN A 117 91.25 16.46 -49.48
N VAL A 118 92.24 16.76 -48.62
CA VAL A 118 92.07 16.77 -47.16
C VAL A 118 91.13 17.90 -46.71
N LYS A 119 91.22 19.09 -47.30
CA LYS A 119 90.30 20.21 -47.01
C LYS A 119 88.88 19.95 -47.53
N GLU A 120 88.74 19.33 -48.69
CA GLU A 120 87.46 18.91 -49.26
C GLU A 120 86.82 17.79 -48.42
N LEU A 121 87.60 16.80 -47.94
CA LEU A 121 87.13 15.79 -46.99
C LEU A 121 86.69 16.40 -45.66
N GLN A 122 87.44 17.38 -45.12
CA GLN A 122 87.04 18.11 -43.92
C GLN A 122 85.74 18.91 -44.13
N ALA A 123 85.61 19.63 -45.24
CA ALA A 123 84.40 20.35 -45.59
C ALA A 123 83.20 19.40 -45.76
N VAL A 124 83.40 18.24 -46.39
CA VAL A 124 82.38 17.18 -46.55
C VAL A 124 82.00 16.55 -45.21
N ASP A 125 82.93 16.39 -44.26
CA ASP A 125 82.62 15.88 -42.92
C ASP A 125 81.92 16.93 -42.04
N ASP A 126 82.21 18.21 -42.20
CA ASP A 126 81.47 19.30 -41.57
C ASP A 126 80.08 19.51 -42.19
N GLU A 127 79.92 19.33 -43.52
CA GLU A 127 78.59 19.23 -44.14
C GLU A 127 77.81 18.00 -43.65
N LYS A 128 78.45 16.83 -43.46
CA LYS A 128 77.78 15.66 -42.84
C LYS A 128 77.34 15.96 -41.41
N ARG A 129 78.16 16.66 -40.61
CA ARG A 129 77.80 17.10 -39.25
C ARG A 129 76.59 18.04 -39.29
N LEU A 130 76.63 19.06 -40.15
CA LEU A 130 75.53 20.01 -40.35
C LEU A 130 74.25 19.30 -40.83
N ASN A 131 74.35 18.36 -41.76
CA ASN A 131 73.24 17.56 -42.28
C ASN A 131 72.66 16.65 -41.17
N ASN A 132 73.49 16.04 -40.33
CA ASN A 132 73.04 15.26 -39.18
C ASN A 132 72.35 16.11 -38.11
N ASP A 133 72.83 17.33 -37.83
CA ASP A 133 72.16 18.24 -36.89
C ASP A 133 70.89 18.89 -37.49
N LEU A 134 70.82 19.07 -38.81
CA LEU A 134 69.58 19.40 -39.52
C LEU A 134 68.59 18.23 -39.49
N ARG A 135 69.03 16.98 -39.66
CA ARG A 135 68.21 15.77 -39.49
C ARG A 135 67.65 15.67 -38.07
N ARG A 136 68.49 15.84 -37.04
CA ARG A 136 68.04 15.91 -35.63
C ARG A 136 67.01 17.02 -35.39
N LYS A 137 67.18 18.19 -36.02
CA LYS A 137 66.19 19.29 -35.96
C LYS A 137 64.89 18.92 -36.67
N ILE A 138 64.95 18.27 -37.83
CA ILE A 138 63.77 17.78 -38.58
C ILE A 138 63.07 16.64 -37.81
N GLU A 139 63.82 15.72 -37.20
CA GLU A 139 63.30 14.64 -36.34
C GLU A 139 62.64 15.21 -35.08
N GLY A 140 63.26 16.21 -34.44
CA GLY A 140 62.67 16.94 -33.32
C GLY A 140 61.41 17.72 -33.71
N GLN A 141 61.44 18.44 -34.84
CA GLN A 141 60.26 19.14 -35.38
C GLN A 141 59.16 18.17 -35.81
N SER A 142 59.50 17.02 -36.39
CA SER A 142 58.55 15.95 -36.73
C SER A 142 57.98 15.31 -35.47
N HIS A 143 58.77 15.12 -34.42
CA HIS A 143 58.27 14.63 -33.13
C HIS A 143 57.30 15.62 -32.50
N VAL A 144 57.61 16.92 -32.49
CA VAL A 144 56.71 17.99 -32.02
C VAL A 144 55.45 18.07 -32.90
N PHE A 145 55.58 17.98 -34.23
CA PHE A 145 54.44 17.94 -35.15
C PHE A 145 53.53 16.72 -34.88
N ASN A 146 54.11 15.53 -34.67
CA ASN A 146 53.37 14.31 -34.33
C ASN A 146 52.74 14.38 -32.92
N GLN A 147 53.30 15.16 -31.99
CA GLN A 147 52.63 15.48 -30.72
C GLN A 147 51.47 16.45 -30.95
N LEU A 148 51.67 17.55 -31.68
CA LEU A 148 50.63 18.53 -32.00
C LEU A 148 49.46 17.88 -32.77
N GLN A 149 49.73 17.04 -33.76
CA GLN A 149 48.70 16.30 -34.49
C GLN A 149 47.90 15.33 -33.58
N LYS A 150 48.54 14.75 -32.55
CA LYS A 150 47.82 13.97 -31.51
C LYS A 150 47.00 14.89 -30.61
N TYR A 151 47.48 16.07 -30.26
CA TYR A 151 46.67 17.06 -29.53
C TYR A 151 45.47 17.52 -30.36
N GLU A 152 45.63 17.85 -31.65
CA GLU A 152 44.53 18.18 -32.57
C GLU A 152 43.52 17.03 -32.72
N GLN A 153 43.98 15.78 -32.82
CA GLN A 153 43.09 14.62 -32.87
C GLN A 153 42.34 14.41 -31.55
N ASN A 154 43.02 14.60 -30.40
CA ASN A 154 42.41 14.53 -29.09
C ASN A 154 41.39 15.67 -28.90
N GLU A 155 41.72 16.91 -29.25
CA GLU A 155 40.80 18.06 -29.21
C GLU A 155 39.62 17.88 -30.17
N ALA A 156 39.83 17.38 -31.39
CA ALA A 156 38.73 17.04 -32.31
C ALA A 156 37.83 15.92 -31.74
N SER A 157 38.40 14.96 -31.01
CA SER A 157 37.62 13.93 -30.31
C SER A 157 36.84 14.51 -29.13
N ASN A 158 37.46 15.39 -28.34
CA ASN A 158 36.84 16.09 -27.22
C ASN A 158 35.72 17.02 -27.71
N LEU A 159 35.92 17.74 -28.82
CA LEU A 159 34.90 18.57 -29.47
C LEU A 159 33.74 17.73 -30.00
N ARG A 160 33.97 16.52 -30.53
CA ARG A 160 32.88 15.58 -30.87
C ARG A 160 32.13 15.08 -29.64
N ILE A 161 32.84 14.75 -28.56
CA ILE A 161 32.23 14.34 -27.27
C ILE A 161 31.40 15.49 -26.69
N ILE A 162 31.92 16.72 -26.71
CA ILE A 162 31.23 17.94 -26.28
C ILE A 162 30.01 18.23 -27.18
N GLN A 163 30.12 18.07 -28.50
CA GLN A 163 28.98 18.20 -29.42
C GLN A 163 27.90 17.14 -29.15
N GLN A 164 28.28 15.89 -28.87
CA GLN A 164 27.34 14.84 -28.47
C GLN A 164 26.71 15.12 -27.09
N ALA A 165 27.48 15.63 -26.13
CA ALA A 165 26.98 16.04 -24.82
C ALA A 165 26.02 17.24 -24.92
N ILE A 166 26.32 18.24 -25.76
CA ILE A 166 25.40 19.34 -26.08
C ILE A 166 24.15 18.82 -26.80
N GLY A 167 24.29 17.82 -27.68
CA GLY A 167 23.16 17.16 -28.33
C GLY A 167 22.24 16.44 -27.33
N ARG A 168 22.81 15.68 -26.40
CA ARG A 168 22.09 15.03 -25.28
C ARG A 168 21.44 16.06 -24.38
N ASN A 169 22.20 17.02 -23.85
CA ASN A 169 21.68 18.10 -23.00
C ASN A 169 20.53 18.88 -23.67
N LYS A 170 20.55 19.08 -25.00
CA LYS A 170 19.43 19.69 -25.75
C LYS A 170 18.21 18.76 -25.84
N ALA A 171 18.41 17.47 -26.08
CA ALA A 171 17.33 16.49 -26.05
C ALA A 171 16.70 16.37 -24.65
N ASP A 172 17.53 16.32 -23.62
CA ASP A 172 17.13 16.28 -22.21
C ASP A 172 16.42 17.58 -21.81
N GLN A 173 16.91 18.74 -22.24
CA GLN A 173 16.23 20.03 -22.03
C GLN A 173 14.84 20.06 -22.71
N VAL A 174 14.71 19.50 -23.92
CA VAL A 174 13.40 19.34 -24.59
C VAL A 174 12.51 18.32 -23.87
N PHE A 175 13.07 17.27 -23.28
CA PHE A 175 12.33 16.31 -22.44
C PHE A 175 11.82 16.98 -21.16
N TYR A 176 12.68 17.67 -20.40
CA TYR A 176 12.30 18.41 -19.20
C TYR A 176 11.30 19.53 -19.50
N LEU A 177 11.38 20.21 -20.66
CA LEU A 177 10.36 21.17 -21.08
C LEU A 177 9.01 20.51 -21.37
N LYS A 178 8.99 19.31 -21.99
CA LYS A 178 7.75 18.54 -22.19
C LYS A 178 7.15 18.06 -20.87
N GLU A 179 7.97 17.51 -19.96
CA GLU A 179 7.51 17.18 -18.61
C GLU A 179 6.99 18.41 -17.89
N LYS A 180 7.67 19.56 -18.00
CA LYS A 180 7.22 20.79 -17.36
C LYS A 180 5.86 21.22 -17.91
N ILE A 181 5.65 21.21 -19.22
CA ILE A 181 4.34 21.53 -19.82
C ILE A 181 3.25 20.56 -19.35
N GLN A 182 3.56 19.27 -19.17
CA GLN A 182 2.61 18.29 -18.60
C GLN A 182 2.32 18.56 -17.12
N LYS A 183 3.33 18.92 -16.33
CA LYS A 183 3.22 19.27 -14.90
C LYS A 183 2.46 20.58 -14.72
N ASP A 184 2.77 21.61 -15.51
CA ASP A 184 2.08 22.91 -15.55
C ASP A 184 0.59 22.72 -15.94
N TYR A 185 0.28 21.83 -16.90
CA TYR A 185 -1.11 21.48 -17.27
C TYR A 185 -1.86 20.69 -16.18
N LEU A 186 -1.19 19.78 -15.48
CA LEU A 186 -1.75 19.09 -14.30
C LEU A 186 -2.01 20.09 -13.17
N LEU A 187 -1.07 21.01 -12.93
CA LEU A 187 -1.15 22.04 -11.91
C LEU A 187 -2.31 22.99 -12.21
N MET A 188 -2.45 23.47 -13.45
CA MET A 188 -3.60 24.26 -13.90
C MET A 188 -4.94 23.49 -13.73
N LYS A 189 -4.98 22.17 -13.94
CA LYS A 189 -6.18 21.36 -13.64
C LYS A 189 -6.48 21.34 -12.13
N LEU A 190 -5.47 21.12 -11.30
CA LEU A 190 -5.62 21.10 -9.85
C LEU A 190 -6.06 22.48 -9.31
N GLU A 191 -5.49 23.58 -9.81
CA GLU A 191 -5.92 24.95 -9.51
C GLU A 191 -7.38 25.18 -9.89
N ASN A 192 -7.83 24.71 -11.06
CA ASN A 192 -9.23 24.81 -11.46
C ASN A 192 -10.18 23.98 -10.57
N GLU A 193 -9.80 22.77 -10.15
CA GLU A 193 -10.61 22.00 -9.19
C GLU A 193 -10.57 22.61 -7.77
N VAL A 194 -9.44 23.16 -7.32
CA VAL A 194 -9.34 23.93 -6.08
C VAL A 194 -10.25 25.16 -6.13
N PHE A 195 -10.24 25.92 -7.22
CA PHE A 195 -11.09 27.10 -7.39
C PHE A 195 -12.59 26.75 -7.40
N LYS A 196 -13.00 25.66 -8.07
CA LYS A 196 -14.37 25.12 -7.98
C LYS A 196 -14.73 24.74 -6.53
N ASN A 197 -13.83 24.04 -5.84
CA ASN A 197 -14.06 23.64 -4.44
C ASN A 197 -14.14 24.87 -3.52
N GLU A 198 -13.34 25.92 -3.74
CA GLU A 198 -13.49 27.19 -3.02
C GLU A 198 -14.82 27.88 -3.27
N LEU A 199 -15.31 27.89 -4.52
CA LEU A 199 -16.63 28.46 -4.85
C LEU A 199 -17.77 27.64 -4.20
N LEU A 200 -17.65 26.31 -4.18
CA LEU A 200 -18.58 25.44 -3.45
C LEU A 200 -18.52 25.71 -1.93
N ILE A 201 -17.32 25.83 -1.34
CA ILE A 201 -17.15 26.18 0.08
C ILE A 201 -17.73 27.56 0.40
N LYS A 202 -17.58 28.55 -0.49
CA LYS A 202 -18.21 29.88 -0.35
C LYS A 202 -19.74 29.77 -0.37
N SER A 203 -20.33 29.08 -1.36
CA SER A 203 -21.79 28.91 -1.43
C SER A 203 -22.37 28.04 -0.29
N TYR A 204 -21.60 27.09 0.25
CA TYR A 204 -22.00 26.34 1.46
C TYR A 204 -21.91 27.19 2.73
N LYS A 205 -20.93 28.11 2.85
CA LYS A 205 -20.89 29.09 3.96
C LYS A 205 -22.10 30.04 3.90
N GLU A 206 -22.38 30.62 2.74
CA GLU A 206 -23.57 31.47 2.53
C GLU A 206 -24.87 30.73 2.88
N GLN A 207 -24.98 29.44 2.52
CA GLN A 207 -26.11 28.59 2.93
C GLN A 207 -26.13 28.34 4.45
N ILE A 208 -25.00 28.07 5.09
CA ILE A 208 -24.91 27.89 6.55
C ILE A 208 -25.32 29.18 7.27
N ASP A 209 -24.78 30.32 6.87
CA ASP A 209 -25.08 31.62 7.47
C ASP A 209 -26.58 31.97 7.33
N ALA A 210 -27.16 31.74 6.14
CA ALA A 210 -28.59 31.87 5.92
C ALA A 210 -29.44 30.89 6.75
N LYS A 211 -28.95 29.66 7.02
CA LYS A 211 -29.62 28.72 7.93
C LYS A 211 -29.47 29.14 9.39
N CYS A 212 -28.32 29.65 9.81
CA CYS A 212 -28.08 30.19 11.14
C CYS A 212 -28.96 31.42 11.43
N GLU A 213 -29.12 32.33 10.47
CA GLU A 213 -30.09 33.43 10.57
C GLU A 213 -31.53 32.93 10.76
N ASN A 214 -31.94 31.94 9.97
CA ASN A 214 -33.30 31.39 10.06
C ASN A 214 -33.52 30.62 11.37
N LEU A 215 -32.51 29.91 11.88
CA LEU A 215 -32.55 29.30 13.22
C LEU A 215 -32.61 30.37 14.32
N ALA A 216 -31.87 31.47 14.20
CA ALA A 216 -31.93 32.58 15.17
C ALA A 216 -33.29 33.31 15.15
N LYS A 217 -33.94 33.43 13.98
CA LYS A 217 -35.31 33.93 13.84
C LYS A 217 -36.30 32.97 14.52
N LEU A 218 -36.25 31.68 14.18
CA LEU A 218 -37.09 30.64 14.81
C LEU A 218 -36.87 30.51 16.33
N GLN A 219 -35.65 30.72 16.83
CA GLN A 219 -35.36 30.73 18.27
C GLN A 219 -35.97 31.95 18.97
N LYS A 220 -35.94 33.14 18.35
CA LYS A 220 -36.63 34.34 18.86
C LYS A 220 -38.15 34.16 18.85
N ASP A 221 -38.68 33.59 17.78
CA ASP A 221 -40.12 33.28 17.67
C ASP A 221 -40.52 32.27 18.76
N LEU A 222 -39.79 31.17 18.92
CA LEU A 222 -40.03 30.15 19.94
C LEU A 222 -39.90 30.71 21.36
N ALA A 223 -38.91 31.57 21.63
CA ALA A 223 -38.80 32.28 22.91
C ALA A 223 -40.01 33.20 23.17
N SER A 224 -40.50 33.90 22.14
CA SER A 224 -41.72 34.72 22.25
C SER A 224 -42.97 33.87 22.50
N LYS A 225 -43.08 32.69 21.87
CA LYS A 225 -44.20 31.76 22.10
C LYS A 225 -44.13 31.11 23.47
N ASN A 226 -42.93 30.79 23.97
CA ASN A 226 -42.74 30.29 25.34
C ASN A 226 -43.12 31.36 26.37
N CYS A 227 -42.70 32.62 26.20
CA CYS A 227 -43.12 33.73 27.06
C CYS A 227 -44.65 33.92 27.05
N ILE A 228 -45.30 33.87 25.87
CA ILE A 228 -46.78 33.90 25.76
C ILE A 228 -47.42 32.69 26.47
N PHE A 229 -46.83 31.49 26.35
CA PHE A 229 -47.31 30.28 27.02
C PHE A 229 -47.14 30.34 28.55
N GLU A 230 -46.02 30.87 29.05
CA GLU A 230 -45.79 31.12 30.47
C GLU A 230 -46.78 32.13 31.04
N ASN A 231 -47.07 33.22 30.31
CA ASN A 231 -48.15 34.16 30.66
C ASN A 231 -49.51 33.46 30.72
N VAL A 232 -49.86 32.63 29.73
CA VAL A 232 -51.11 31.84 29.72
C VAL A 232 -51.17 30.83 30.88
N LEU A 233 -50.06 30.20 31.26
CA LEU A 233 -49.99 29.35 32.45
C LEU A 233 -50.16 30.16 33.74
N GLN A 234 -49.55 31.35 33.82
CA GLN A 234 -49.71 32.25 34.95
C GLN A 234 -51.17 32.71 35.08
N ASP A 235 -51.81 33.14 33.99
CA ASP A 235 -53.22 33.55 33.96
C ASP A 235 -54.17 32.40 34.32
N ASN A 236 -53.93 31.18 33.81
CA ASN A 236 -54.67 30.00 34.25
C ASN A 236 -54.47 29.73 35.75
N SER A 237 -53.26 29.95 36.30
CA SER A 237 -53.01 29.81 37.75
C SER A 237 -53.74 30.89 38.57
N GLN A 238 -53.87 32.11 38.04
CA GLN A 238 -54.63 33.20 38.66
C GLN A 238 -56.13 32.92 38.61
N LEU A 239 -56.65 32.50 37.45
CA LEU A 239 -58.04 32.14 37.27
C LEU A 239 -58.43 30.94 38.15
N LEU A 240 -57.56 29.94 38.31
CA LEU A 240 -57.76 28.84 39.26
C LEU A 240 -57.74 29.30 40.73
N LYS A 241 -56.94 30.32 41.09
CA LYS A 241 -57.00 30.93 42.44
C LYS A 241 -58.31 31.70 42.65
N VAL A 242 -58.72 32.52 41.69
CA VAL A 242 -60.01 33.25 41.72
C VAL A 242 -61.19 32.29 41.77
N TRP A 243 -61.16 31.20 40.98
CA TRP A 243 -62.21 30.18 40.99
C TRP A 243 -62.25 29.39 42.30
N LYS A 244 -61.10 29.00 42.87
CA LYS A 244 -61.04 28.40 44.22
C LYS A 244 -61.57 29.35 45.30
N ASN A 245 -61.25 30.64 45.21
CA ASN A 245 -61.79 31.65 46.12
C ASN A 245 -63.31 31.80 45.96
N MET A 246 -63.82 31.80 44.72
CA MET A 246 -65.26 31.85 44.44
C MET A 246 -65.98 30.58 44.94
N VAL A 247 -65.42 29.39 44.76
CA VAL A 247 -65.94 28.13 45.31
C VAL A 247 -65.92 28.14 46.85
N SER A 248 -64.88 28.72 47.47
CA SER A 248 -64.84 28.93 48.93
C SER A 248 -65.91 29.93 49.42
N LEU A 249 -66.15 31.01 48.67
CA LEU A 249 -67.22 31.98 48.97
C LEU A 249 -68.62 31.41 48.75
N ILE A 250 -68.81 30.55 47.74
CA ILE A 250 -70.05 29.78 47.53
C ILE A 250 -70.23 28.81 48.71
N SER A 251 -69.23 27.99 49.02
CA SER A 251 -69.27 27.05 50.16
C SER A 251 -69.60 27.74 51.49
N LYS A 252 -69.06 28.93 51.74
CA LYS A 252 -69.41 29.75 52.92
C LYS A 252 -70.83 30.29 52.86
N ARG A 253 -71.30 30.72 51.69
CA ARG A 253 -72.70 31.14 51.51
C ARG A 253 -73.68 30.00 51.66
N ASP A 254 -73.32 28.79 51.23
CA ASP A 254 -74.13 27.59 51.39
C ASP A 254 -74.16 27.15 52.87
N GLU A 255 -73.05 27.31 53.59
CA GLU A 255 -72.96 27.12 55.05
C GLU A 255 -73.77 28.18 55.83
N GLU A 256 -73.63 29.47 55.49
CA GLU A 256 -74.46 30.57 56.02
C GLU A 256 -75.95 30.35 55.73
N TYR A 257 -76.30 29.95 54.50
CA TYR A 257 -77.67 29.65 54.10
C TYR A 257 -78.23 28.41 54.80
N SER A 258 -77.42 27.36 54.98
CA SER A 258 -77.82 26.16 55.73
C SER A 258 -78.05 26.49 57.22
N ASN A 259 -77.20 27.33 57.81
CA ASN A 259 -77.37 27.84 59.17
C ASN A 259 -78.62 28.72 59.30
N LEU A 260 -78.88 29.63 58.35
CA LEU A 260 -80.11 30.43 58.29
C LEU A 260 -81.35 29.56 58.09
N LYS A 261 -81.26 28.49 57.29
CA LYS A 261 -82.35 27.53 57.08
C LYS A 261 -82.64 26.72 58.33
N MET A 262 -81.61 26.27 59.07
CA MET A 262 -81.80 25.63 60.38
C MET A 262 -82.35 26.61 61.42
N GLN A 263 -81.91 27.87 61.43
CA GLN A 263 -82.50 28.91 62.30
C GLN A 263 -83.97 29.16 61.95
N LEU A 264 -84.32 29.21 60.66
CA LEU A 264 -85.70 29.36 60.20
C LEU A 264 -86.54 28.13 60.55
N GLU A 265 -86.06 26.90 60.34
CA GLU A 265 -86.74 25.66 60.74
C GLU A 265 -86.95 25.58 62.26
N ASN A 266 -85.96 25.98 63.07
CA ASN A 266 -86.10 26.08 64.52
C ASN A 266 -87.10 27.18 64.94
N ALA A 267 -87.11 28.32 64.26
CA ALA A 267 -88.11 29.37 64.49
C ALA A 267 -89.52 28.91 64.10
N ASP A 268 -89.64 28.13 63.02
CA ASP A 268 -90.89 27.53 62.54
C ASP A 268 -91.40 26.45 63.52
N ILE A 269 -90.49 25.67 64.12
CA ILE A 269 -90.80 24.73 65.21
C ILE A 269 -91.28 25.50 66.44
N SER A 270 -90.54 26.51 66.90
CA SER A 270 -90.95 27.32 68.06
C SER A 270 -92.25 28.10 67.83
N HIS A 271 -92.53 28.50 66.58
CA HIS A 271 -93.81 29.08 66.19
C HIS A 271 -94.94 28.04 66.18
N LYS A 272 -94.69 26.81 65.72
CA LYS A 272 -95.65 25.68 65.84
C LYS A 272 -95.91 25.30 67.29
N GLU A 273 -94.88 25.28 68.14
CA GLU A 273 -94.99 25.10 69.59
C GLU A 273 -95.88 26.20 70.20
N LYS A 274 -95.61 27.48 69.90
CA LYS A 274 -96.47 28.59 70.36
C LYS A 274 -97.89 28.55 69.79
N ILE A 275 -98.10 28.04 68.58
CA ILE A 275 -99.45 27.79 68.05
C ILE A 275 -100.13 26.64 68.81
N ILE A 276 -99.40 25.60 69.21
CA ILE A 276 -99.92 24.50 70.04
C ILE A 276 -100.24 25.01 71.46
N GLU A 277 -99.36 25.82 72.06
CA GLU A 277 -99.64 26.52 73.33
C GLU A 277 -100.88 27.41 73.22
N LEU A 278 -100.98 28.26 72.18
CA LEU A 278 -102.16 29.11 71.96
C LEU A 278 -103.44 28.30 71.71
N LYS A 279 -103.36 27.15 71.02
CA LYS A 279 -104.49 26.20 70.90
C LYS A 279 -104.86 25.59 72.25
N ASN A 280 -103.88 25.16 73.04
CA ASN A 280 -104.12 24.62 74.38
C ASN A 280 -104.74 25.69 75.30
N TYR A 281 -104.24 26.93 75.29
CA TYR A 281 -104.84 28.05 76.00
C TYR A 281 -106.25 28.39 75.50
N LYS A 282 -106.51 28.31 74.19
CA LYS A 282 -107.85 28.50 73.61
C LYS A 282 -108.80 27.38 74.02
N GLU A 283 -108.38 26.12 74.00
CA GLU A 283 -109.16 24.98 74.48
C GLU A 283 -109.43 25.05 75.99
N MET A 284 -108.45 25.47 76.81
CA MET A 284 -108.66 25.68 78.25
C MET A 284 -109.59 26.88 78.51
N GLY A 285 -109.48 27.93 77.69
CA GLY A 285 -110.41 29.06 77.68
C GLY A 285 -111.83 28.63 77.29
N GLU A 286 -112.00 27.77 76.29
CA GLU A 286 -113.29 27.20 75.89
C GLU A 286 -113.85 26.25 76.95
N LYS A 287 -113.00 25.46 77.63
CA LYS A 287 -113.40 24.60 78.76
C LYS A 287 -113.86 25.45 79.96
N GLU A 288 -113.17 26.54 80.29
CA GLU A 288 -113.61 27.47 81.34
C GLU A 288 -114.80 28.36 80.91
N MET A 289 -114.95 28.70 79.64
CA MET A 289 -116.16 29.33 79.08
C MET A 289 -117.37 28.40 79.23
N LEU A 290 -117.28 27.15 78.80
CA LEU A 290 -118.32 26.14 78.97
C LEU A 290 -118.61 25.85 80.45
N ARG A 291 -117.58 25.86 81.31
CA ARG A 291 -117.76 25.76 82.76
C ARG A 291 -118.52 26.96 83.32
N ASN A 292 -118.24 28.17 82.84
CA ASN A 292 -118.94 29.40 83.21
C ASN A 292 -120.39 29.41 82.67
N GLU A 293 -120.63 28.90 81.46
CA GLU A 293 -121.98 28.69 80.93
C GLU A 293 -122.77 27.68 81.76
N ILE A 294 -122.17 26.54 82.14
CA ILE A 294 -122.79 25.56 83.03
C ILE A 294 -123.07 26.18 84.41
N LEU A 295 -122.14 26.94 84.98
CA LEU A 295 -122.31 27.62 86.27
C LEU A 295 -123.32 28.77 86.20
N THR A 296 -123.46 29.47 85.09
CA THR A 296 -124.48 30.52 84.91
C THR A 296 -125.86 29.93 84.59
N LEU A 297 -125.93 28.81 83.88
CA LEU A 297 -127.16 28.02 83.73
C LEU A 297 -127.62 27.44 85.07
N ASP A 298 -126.71 26.89 85.89
CA ASP A 298 -127.01 26.43 87.25
C ASP A 298 -127.38 27.60 88.18
N ARG A 299 -126.69 28.74 88.10
CA ARG A 299 -127.07 29.97 88.81
C ARG A 299 -128.47 30.45 88.40
N ASN A 300 -128.81 30.37 87.11
CA ASN A 300 -130.13 30.75 86.60
C ASN A 300 -131.22 29.74 87.00
N ARG A 301 -130.92 28.44 87.04
CA ARG A 301 -131.80 27.40 87.63
C ARG A 301 -132.01 27.64 89.13
N LYS A 302 -130.94 27.89 89.90
CA LYS A 302 -131.03 28.23 91.33
C LYS A 302 -131.80 29.55 91.55
N LYS A 303 -131.65 30.54 90.67
CA LYS A 303 -132.43 31.79 90.70
C LYS A 303 -133.91 31.55 90.34
N SER A 304 -134.24 30.68 89.39
CA SER A 304 -135.63 30.35 89.08
C SER A 304 -136.27 29.47 90.17
N PHE A 305 -135.52 28.56 90.80
CA PHE A 305 -135.96 27.84 92.01
C PHE A 305 -136.19 28.81 93.20
N LEU A 306 -135.29 29.76 93.45
CA LEU A 306 -135.50 30.80 94.47
C LEU A 306 -136.73 31.67 94.16
N ASN A 307 -136.93 32.08 92.92
CA ASN A 307 -138.14 32.80 92.51
C ASN A 307 -139.42 31.95 92.66
N ALA A 308 -139.35 30.65 92.40
CA ALA A 308 -140.48 29.73 92.60
C ALA A 308 -140.77 29.50 94.09
N LEU A 309 -139.74 29.38 94.93
CA LEU A 309 -139.87 29.34 96.38
C LEU A 309 -140.45 30.64 96.93
N GLY A 310 -139.99 31.81 96.45
CA GLY A 310 -140.54 33.12 96.84
C GLY A 310 -142.02 33.30 96.44
N ARG A 311 -142.43 32.82 95.27
CA ARG A 311 -143.87 32.75 94.90
C ARG A 311 -144.64 31.83 95.84
N ARG A 312 -144.09 30.65 96.13
CA ARG A 312 -144.72 29.66 97.02
C ARG A 312 -144.80 30.16 98.47
N GLN A 313 -143.86 31.00 98.90
CA GLN A 313 -143.90 31.72 100.18
C GLN A 313 -145.05 32.74 100.16
N ILE A 314 -145.14 33.62 99.16
CA ILE A 314 -146.26 34.58 99.01
C ILE A 314 -147.63 33.87 99.00
N ASP A 315 -147.74 32.69 98.37
CA ASP A 315 -148.98 31.91 98.36
C ASP A 315 -149.26 31.17 99.68
N MET A 316 -148.25 30.97 100.54
CA MET A 316 -148.43 30.51 101.93
C MET A 316 -148.73 31.68 102.87
N ASP A 317 -148.10 32.84 102.71
CA ASP A 317 -148.39 34.06 103.47
C ASP A 317 -149.84 34.52 103.25
N ARG A 318 -150.33 34.41 102.01
CA ARG A 318 -151.77 34.59 101.67
C ARG A 318 -152.68 33.61 102.39
N LYS A 319 -152.29 32.34 102.51
CA LYS A 319 -153.08 31.34 103.24
C LYS A 319 -153.08 31.59 104.73
N LEU A 320 -151.93 31.99 105.30
CA LEU A 320 -151.83 32.42 106.69
C LEU A 320 -152.78 33.58 106.96
N SER A 321 -152.75 34.63 106.14
CA SER A 321 -153.65 35.78 106.25
C SER A 321 -155.15 35.42 106.14
N ILE A 322 -155.51 34.41 105.33
CA ILE A 322 -156.89 33.86 105.30
C ILE A 322 -157.21 33.14 106.61
N THR A 323 -156.33 32.25 107.08
CA THR A 323 -156.56 31.52 108.36
C THR A 323 -156.53 32.44 109.59
N GLU A 324 -155.81 33.56 109.55
CA GLU A 324 -155.86 34.61 110.57
C GLU A 324 -157.23 35.32 110.59
N HIS A 325 -157.87 35.50 109.43
CA HIS A 325 -159.26 35.98 109.33
C HIS A 325 -160.25 34.94 109.86
N GLU A 326 -160.11 33.68 109.48
CA GLU A 326 -160.94 32.56 109.97
C GLU A 326 -160.82 32.41 111.50
N LEU A 327 -159.62 32.61 112.07
CA LEU A 327 -159.40 32.62 113.52
C LEU A 327 -160.02 33.85 114.19
N MET A 328 -159.98 35.03 113.56
CA MET A 328 -160.65 36.23 114.08
C MET A 328 -162.18 36.05 114.13
N ASP A 329 -162.77 35.45 113.08
CA ASP A 329 -164.20 35.11 113.06
C ASP A 329 -164.56 34.08 114.13
N LEU A 330 -163.69 33.09 114.37
CA LEU A 330 -163.86 32.15 115.48
C LEU A 330 -163.74 32.83 116.86
N GLN A 331 -162.87 33.82 117.04
CA GLN A 331 -162.82 34.61 118.28
C GLN A 331 -164.10 35.45 118.49
N ASN A 332 -164.61 36.09 117.44
CA ASN A 332 -165.89 36.82 117.48
C ASN A 332 -167.06 35.90 117.88
N MET A 333 -167.05 34.65 117.40
CA MET A 333 -168.04 33.63 117.78
C MET A 333 -167.87 33.16 119.23
N ILE A 334 -166.63 32.99 119.72
CA ILE A 334 -166.35 32.64 121.12
C ILE A 334 -166.90 33.71 122.07
N GLU A 335 -166.60 35.00 121.82
CA GLU A 335 -167.14 36.10 122.63
C GLU A 335 -168.68 36.10 122.71
N CYS A 336 -169.36 35.70 121.62
CA CYS A 336 -170.81 35.57 121.60
C CYS A 336 -171.29 34.38 122.45
N THR A 337 -170.56 33.25 122.44
CA THR A 337 -170.89 32.10 123.29
C THR A 337 -170.62 32.36 124.78
N GLU A 338 -169.57 33.11 125.13
CA GLU A 338 -169.22 33.42 126.52
C GLU A 338 -170.30 34.29 127.19
N LYS A 339 -170.84 35.28 126.48
CA LYS A 339 -171.96 36.13 126.96
C LYS A 339 -173.20 35.28 127.31
N ASN A 340 -173.58 34.33 126.44
CA ASN A 340 -174.68 33.39 126.70
C ASN A 340 -174.39 32.45 127.90
N LEU A 341 -173.11 32.13 128.13
CA LEU A 341 -172.66 31.25 129.19
C LEU A 341 -172.63 31.95 130.56
N GLU A 342 -172.49 33.29 130.62
CA GLU A 342 -172.69 34.07 131.84
C GLU A 342 -174.16 34.19 132.26
N GLU A 343 -175.10 34.25 131.32
CA GLU A 343 -176.54 34.28 131.63
C GLU A 343 -177.02 32.94 132.21
N THR A 344 -176.60 31.83 131.62
CA THR A 344 -176.95 30.49 132.11
C THR A 344 -176.33 30.15 133.46
N LYS A 345 -175.08 30.58 133.73
CA LYS A 345 -174.44 30.45 135.06
C LYS A 345 -175.25 31.09 136.19
N LYS A 346 -175.85 32.27 135.98
CA LYS A 346 -176.67 32.95 137.01
C LYS A 346 -177.83 32.05 137.44
N MET A 347 -178.56 31.50 136.49
CA MET A 347 -179.69 30.59 136.72
C MET A 347 -179.27 29.30 137.47
N GLN A 348 -178.06 28.78 137.22
CA GLN A 348 -177.55 27.60 137.92
C GLN A 348 -177.32 27.86 139.42
N THR A 349 -176.77 29.03 139.78
CA THR A 349 -176.43 29.34 141.20
C THR A 349 -177.62 29.49 142.14
N ASP A 350 -178.84 29.61 141.61
CA ASP A 350 -180.06 29.64 142.42
C ASP A 350 -180.53 28.21 142.79
N TYR A 351 -180.49 27.26 141.85
CA TYR A 351 -180.87 25.86 142.11
C TYR A 351 -179.89 25.12 143.03
N GLU A 352 -178.60 25.46 143.00
CA GLU A 352 -177.58 24.79 143.83
C GLU A 352 -177.80 24.99 145.35
N ARG A 353 -178.55 26.03 145.77
CA ARG A 353 -178.86 26.27 147.18
C ARG A 353 -179.88 25.27 147.74
N ASP A 354 -180.82 24.82 146.92
CA ASP A 354 -181.89 23.90 147.35
C ASP A 354 -181.38 22.47 147.56
N VAL A 355 -180.39 22.04 146.76
CA VAL A 355 -179.79 20.69 146.83
C VAL A 355 -179.07 20.45 148.17
N LEU A 356 -178.38 21.48 148.69
CA LEU A 356 -177.47 21.37 149.84
C LEU A 356 -178.17 21.00 151.16
N LEU A 357 -179.49 21.24 151.26
CA LEU A 357 -180.31 20.84 152.41
C LEU A 357 -180.64 19.33 152.45
N LEU A 358 -180.55 18.62 151.32
CA LEU A 358 -180.89 17.19 151.24
C LEU A 358 -179.71 16.28 151.60
N GLU A 359 -178.49 16.61 151.14
CA GLU A 359 -177.31 15.74 151.30
C GLU A 359 -176.94 15.42 152.75
N ASN A 360 -177.19 16.34 153.68
CA ASN A 360 -176.80 16.19 155.09
C ASN A 360 -177.55 15.06 155.82
N LYS A 361 -178.61 14.49 155.22
CA LYS A 361 -179.28 13.29 155.73
C LYS A 361 -178.59 11.98 155.30
N LEU A 362 -177.84 12.00 154.18
CA LEU A 362 -177.31 10.80 153.53
C LEU A 362 -176.01 10.30 154.16
N LYS A 363 -175.16 11.23 154.63
CA LYS A 363 -173.79 11.00 155.15
C LYS A 363 -173.68 10.13 156.42
N LYS A 364 -174.80 9.66 156.99
CA LYS A 364 -174.79 8.70 158.12
C LYS A 364 -174.74 7.23 157.70
N LEU A 365 -175.20 6.89 156.48
CA LEU A 365 -175.31 5.50 156.01
C LEU A 365 -174.02 4.95 155.40
N THR A 366 -173.01 5.79 155.18
CA THR A 366 -171.83 5.43 154.37
C THR A 366 -170.66 4.83 155.14
N ASN A 367 -170.61 4.97 156.47
CA ASN A 367 -169.46 4.49 157.26
C ASN A 367 -169.45 2.96 157.42
N GLU A 368 -170.61 2.31 157.40
CA GLU A 368 -170.77 0.85 157.51
C GLU A 368 -170.30 0.09 156.24
N LYS A 369 -169.99 0.80 155.15
CA LYS A 369 -169.61 0.20 153.86
C LYS A 369 -168.14 -0.25 153.80
N TYR A 370 -167.25 0.38 154.57
CA TYR A 370 -165.80 0.25 154.37
C TYR A 370 -165.22 -1.13 154.76
N GLU A 371 -165.82 -1.85 155.71
CA GLU A 371 -165.32 -3.16 156.16
C GLU A 371 -165.45 -4.27 155.10
N LEU A 372 -166.23 -4.06 154.04
CA LEU A 372 -166.47 -5.09 153.02
C LEU A 372 -165.41 -5.09 151.89
N GLU A 373 -164.70 -3.99 151.67
CA GLU A 373 -163.91 -3.79 150.44
C GLU A 373 -162.52 -4.45 150.47
N GLU A 374 -161.96 -4.76 151.65
CA GLU A 374 -160.70 -5.51 151.76
C GLU A 374 -160.78 -6.94 151.16
N ASN A 375 -161.98 -7.53 151.11
CA ASN A 375 -162.15 -8.89 150.56
C ASN A 375 -161.87 -8.99 149.05
N ILE A 376 -162.00 -7.88 148.29
CA ILE A 376 -162.07 -7.91 146.83
C ILE A 376 -160.68 -8.15 146.18
N ILE A 377 -159.59 -7.78 146.86
CA ILE A 377 -158.21 -7.94 146.34
C ILE A 377 -157.79 -9.43 146.23
N SER A 378 -158.59 -10.35 146.80
CA SER A 378 -158.33 -11.80 146.77
C SER A 378 -158.68 -12.52 145.46
N GLN A 379 -159.22 -11.84 144.43
CA GLN A 379 -159.74 -12.49 143.22
C GLN A 379 -159.07 -12.04 141.91
N LEU A 380 -158.49 -13.03 141.19
CA LEU A 380 -158.11 -13.05 139.76
C LEU A 380 -156.96 -12.11 139.32
N GLN A 381 -155.77 -12.57 138.90
CA GLN A 381 -155.16 -13.90 138.78
C GLN A 381 -155.63 -14.88 137.66
N ASN A 382 -156.09 -14.36 136.50
CA ASN A 382 -156.10 -15.01 135.15
C ASN A 382 -156.30 -13.94 134.03
N GLU A 383 -156.23 -14.14 132.69
CA GLU A 383 -156.04 -15.33 131.83
C GLU A 383 -155.17 -14.99 130.55
N VAL A 384 -155.23 -15.75 129.43
CA VAL A 384 -154.05 -16.00 128.56
C VAL A 384 -154.28 -16.19 127.02
N VAL A 385 -153.18 -16.05 126.21
CA VAL A 385 -152.93 -16.45 124.76
C VAL A 385 -153.25 -15.40 123.66
N SER A 386 -152.66 -15.27 122.44
CA SER A 386 -151.60 -15.91 121.57
C SER A 386 -150.96 -14.80 120.63
N ASN A 387 -150.23 -14.91 119.48
CA ASN A 387 -149.70 -15.94 118.52
C ASN A 387 -148.51 -15.33 117.66
N ASN A 388 -147.83 -16.03 116.71
CA ASN A 388 -146.63 -15.50 115.96
C ASN A 388 -146.18 -16.23 114.63
N ALA A 389 -145.22 -15.61 113.86
CA ALA A 389 -144.15 -16.17 112.96
C ALA A 389 -144.27 -16.28 111.39
N THR A 390 -143.21 -15.83 110.64
CA THR A 390 -142.47 -16.48 109.48
C THR A 390 -141.55 -15.51 108.69
N VAL A 391 -140.24 -15.83 108.44
CA VAL A 391 -139.31 -14.98 107.60
C VAL A 391 -138.18 -15.71 106.80
N LYS A 392 -137.60 -16.84 107.26
CA LYS A 392 -136.17 -17.16 107.02
C LYS A 392 -135.72 -18.02 105.81
N LEU A 393 -136.49 -18.25 104.76
CA LEU A 393 -136.15 -19.29 103.72
C LEU A 393 -135.50 -18.78 102.41
N ASN A 394 -135.47 -17.46 102.14
CA ASN A 394 -135.16 -16.97 100.77
C ASN A 394 -133.68 -16.68 100.45
N GLU A 395 -132.77 -16.64 101.44
CA GLU A 395 -131.45 -16.00 101.24
C GLU A 395 -130.36 -16.89 100.61
N ASP A 396 -130.43 -18.22 100.78
CA ASP A 396 -129.31 -19.10 100.37
C ASP A 396 -129.37 -19.59 98.91
N ILE A 397 -130.55 -19.63 98.29
CA ILE A 397 -130.73 -20.05 96.89
C ILE A 397 -130.00 -19.12 95.90
N CYS A 398 -129.80 -17.85 96.25
CA CYS A 398 -129.18 -16.85 95.38
C CYS A 398 -127.70 -17.10 95.09
N LYS A 399 -126.94 -17.67 96.04
CA LYS A 399 -125.46 -17.75 95.98
C LYS A 399 -124.97 -18.75 94.91
N LEU A 400 -125.68 -19.88 94.76
CA LEU A 400 -125.34 -20.93 93.78
C LEU A 400 -125.60 -20.54 92.30
N ARG A 401 -126.32 -19.45 92.03
CA ARG A 401 -126.57 -18.96 90.65
C ARG A 401 -125.47 -18.04 90.11
N GLN A 402 -124.61 -17.49 90.96
CA GLN A 402 -123.66 -16.45 90.53
C GLN A 402 -122.38 -17.02 89.88
N THR A 403 -121.92 -18.21 90.28
CA THR A 403 -120.66 -18.80 89.80
C THR A 403 -120.77 -19.39 88.38
N THR A 404 -121.88 -20.06 88.06
CA THR A 404 -122.14 -20.58 86.70
C THR A 404 -122.24 -19.46 85.67
N LEU A 405 -122.86 -18.33 86.05
CA LEU A 405 -123.00 -17.16 85.18
C LEU A 405 -121.63 -16.57 84.78
N GLN A 406 -120.64 -16.59 85.67
CA GLN A 406 -119.31 -16.01 85.42
C GLN A 406 -118.50 -16.77 84.36
N LEU A 407 -118.61 -18.10 84.31
CA LEU A 407 -117.94 -18.90 83.26
C LEU A 407 -118.62 -18.76 81.91
N GLU A 408 -119.95 -18.65 81.87
CA GLU A 408 -120.67 -18.31 80.63
C GLU A 408 -120.29 -16.92 80.10
N LEU A 409 -120.08 -15.94 80.98
CA LEU A 409 -119.69 -14.58 80.59
C LEU A 409 -118.32 -14.57 79.91
N GLN A 410 -117.31 -15.27 80.43
CA GLN A 410 -115.99 -15.35 79.79
C GLN A 410 -116.03 -16.01 78.40
N ILE A 411 -116.87 -17.03 78.22
CA ILE A 411 -117.09 -17.65 76.89
C ILE A 411 -117.82 -16.68 75.96
N LYS A 412 -118.77 -15.89 76.47
CA LYS A 412 -119.47 -14.83 75.70
C LYS A 412 -118.54 -13.67 75.34
N GLU A 413 -117.60 -13.29 76.21
CA GLU A 413 -116.58 -12.25 75.95
C GLU A 413 -115.59 -12.69 74.84
N LEU A 414 -115.07 -13.92 74.90
CA LEU A 414 -114.19 -14.44 73.84
C LEU A 414 -114.91 -14.55 72.49
N ASN A 415 -116.16 -15.02 72.48
CA ASN A 415 -116.97 -15.03 71.26
C ASN A 415 -117.30 -13.60 70.78
N SER A 416 -117.58 -12.66 71.68
CA SER A 416 -117.81 -11.25 71.35
C SER A 416 -116.59 -10.63 70.67
N ASN A 417 -115.38 -10.87 71.22
CA ASN A 417 -114.14 -10.40 70.62
C ASN A 417 -113.90 -11.01 69.23
N TYR A 418 -114.15 -12.32 69.06
CA TYR A 418 -114.09 -12.98 67.76
C TYR A 418 -115.07 -12.35 66.75
N PHE A 419 -116.36 -12.26 67.10
CA PHE A 419 -117.37 -11.60 66.26
C PHE A 419 -117.04 -10.13 65.97
N GLN A 420 -116.44 -9.40 66.90
CA GLN A 420 -116.03 -8.02 66.70
C GLN A 420 -114.85 -7.90 65.73
N THR A 421 -113.87 -8.82 65.77
CA THR A 421 -112.81 -8.88 64.75
C THR A 421 -113.34 -9.28 63.37
N CYS A 422 -114.27 -10.24 63.29
CA CYS A 422 -114.96 -10.58 62.04
C CYS A 422 -115.81 -9.41 61.50
N ALA A 423 -116.50 -8.67 62.37
CA ALA A 423 -117.29 -7.50 62.00
C ALA A 423 -116.42 -6.34 61.49
N ILE A 424 -115.22 -6.15 62.04
CA ILE A 424 -114.23 -5.19 61.51
C ILE A 424 -113.73 -5.63 60.13
N LEU A 425 -113.38 -6.92 59.95
CA LEU A 425 -112.96 -7.43 58.63
C LEU A 425 -114.08 -7.35 57.59
N GLU A 426 -115.33 -7.66 57.96
CA GLU A 426 -116.48 -7.46 57.07
C GLU A 426 -116.77 -5.98 56.81
N HIS A 427 -116.61 -5.10 57.79
CA HIS A 427 -116.74 -3.66 57.63
C HIS A 427 -115.70 -3.15 56.63
N ASP A 428 -114.44 -3.57 56.74
CA ASP A 428 -113.35 -3.10 55.90
C ASP A 428 -113.44 -3.69 54.47
N ILE A 429 -113.93 -4.93 54.31
CA ILE A 429 -114.29 -5.49 53.00
C ILE A 429 -115.46 -4.69 52.38
N LYS A 430 -116.52 -4.41 53.14
CA LYS A 430 -117.66 -3.60 52.67
C LYS A 430 -117.24 -2.16 52.39
N ALA A 431 -116.28 -1.60 53.11
CA ALA A 431 -115.69 -0.29 52.85
C ALA A 431 -114.79 -0.30 51.61
N LEU A 432 -114.06 -1.39 51.33
CA LEU A 432 -113.28 -1.54 50.09
C LEU A 432 -114.18 -1.70 48.87
N ASP A 433 -115.25 -2.48 48.96
CA ASP A 433 -116.21 -2.63 47.87
C ASP A 433 -117.14 -1.40 47.73
N ALA A 434 -117.46 -0.68 48.81
CA ALA A 434 -118.08 0.64 48.74
C ALA A 434 -117.13 1.68 48.13
N ASN A 435 -115.83 1.65 48.44
CA ASN A 435 -114.84 2.50 47.78
C ASN A 435 -114.67 2.14 46.29
N ARG A 436 -114.72 0.86 45.90
CA ARG A 436 -114.80 0.45 44.49
C ARG A 436 -116.08 0.94 43.81
N GLY A 437 -117.22 0.82 44.49
CA GLY A 437 -118.51 1.33 44.04
C GLY A 437 -118.50 2.84 43.86
N CYS A 438 -117.95 3.59 44.81
CA CYS A 438 -117.73 5.03 44.72
C CYS A 438 -116.69 5.41 43.66
N LEU A 439 -115.65 4.59 43.42
CA LEU A 439 -114.64 4.85 42.39
C LEU A 439 -115.19 4.57 40.98
N GLU A 440 -116.04 3.57 40.82
CA GLU A 440 -116.74 3.31 39.54
C GLU A 440 -117.90 4.29 39.33
N HIS A 441 -118.64 4.68 40.38
CA HIS A 441 -119.55 5.83 40.33
C HIS A 441 -118.80 7.11 39.98
N LYS A 442 -117.62 7.40 40.55
CA LYS A 442 -116.82 8.57 40.18
C LYS A 442 -116.28 8.48 38.75
N LYS A 443 -116.01 7.29 38.19
CA LYS A 443 -115.75 7.13 36.74
C LYS A 443 -117.00 7.31 35.88
N ILE A 444 -118.19 6.96 36.37
CA ILE A 444 -119.46 7.20 35.66
C ILE A 444 -119.78 8.69 35.71
N GLU A 445 -119.68 9.32 36.87
CA GLU A 445 -119.83 10.75 37.11
C GLU A 445 -118.77 11.58 36.38
N ILE A 446 -117.53 11.09 36.24
CA ILE A 446 -116.53 11.68 35.34
C ILE A 446 -116.98 11.52 33.88
N ARG A 447 -117.41 10.35 33.42
CA ARG A 447 -117.95 10.18 32.05
C ARG A 447 -119.23 10.98 31.78
N GLU A 448 -120.02 11.27 32.80
CA GLU A 448 -121.18 12.15 32.75
C GLU A 448 -120.77 13.62 32.80
N LYS A 449 -119.72 13.98 33.55
CA LYS A 449 -119.14 15.33 33.56
C LYS A 449 -118.27 15.62 32.33
N GLU A 450 -117.75 14.61 31.65
CA GLU A 450 -117.13 14.65 30.32
C GLU A 450 -118.20 14.82 29.23
N LYS A 451 -119.34 14.11 29.34
CA LYS A 451 -120.50 14.35 28.48
C LYS A 451 -121.14 15.71 28.73
N ASP A 452 -121.24 16.14 29.98
CA ASP A 452 -121.71 17.49 30.33
C ASP A 452 -120.67 18.54 29.95
N LEU A 453 -119.36 18.24 29.96
CA LEU A 453 -118.33 19.10 29.37
C LEU A 453 -118.50 19.18 27.86
N HIS A 454 -118.73 18.08 27.15
CA HIS A 454 -119.01 18.14 25.72
C HIS A 454 -120.33 18.86 25.41
N LYS A 455 -121.39 18.70 26.21
CA LYS A 455 -122.59 19.54 26.12
C LYS A 455 -122.27 21.00 26.40
N ILE A 456 -121.51 21.31 27.45
CA ILE A 456 -121.09 22.68 27.78
C ILE A 456 -120.12 23.23 26.73
N GLU A 457 -119.37 22.41 25.99
CA GLU A 457 -118.53 22.80 24.86
C GLU A 457 -119.36 23.00 23.59
N GLU A 458 -120.40 22.20 23.34
CA GLU A 458 -121.37 22.42 22.26
C GLU A 458 -122.25 23.63 22.58
N GLU A 459 -122.67 23.81 23.83
CA GLU A 459 -123.35 24.99 24.35
C GLU A 459 -122.41 26.20 24.39
N LEU A 460 -121.09 26.07 24.63
CA LEU A 460 -120.13 27.17 24.49
C LEU A 460 -119.77 27.46 23.03
N LYS A 461 -119.83 26.48 22.12
CA LYS A 461 -119.75 26.71 20.66
C LYS A 461 -121.02 27.39 20.16
N ASN A 462 -122.19 26.95 20.62
CA ASN A 462 -123.48 27.58 20.31
C ASN A 462 -123.59 28.96 20.96
N LEU A 463 -123.11 29.14 22.20
CA LEU A 463 -123.05 30.42 22.90
C LEU A 463 -121.99 31.33 22.30
N THR A 464 -120.85 30.85 21.78
CA THR A 464 -119.95 31.70 20.99
C THR A 464 -120.48 31.98 19.59
N LEU A 465 -121.40 31.16 19.05
CA LEU A 465 -122.15 31.45 17.82
C LEU A 465 -123.36 32.36 18.05
N THR A 466 -123.95 32.42 19.26
CA THR A 466 -124.96 33.43 19.62
C THR A 466 -124.30 34.70 20.15
N ILE A 467 -123.19 34.64 20.88
CA ILE A 467 -122.35 35.80 21.21
C ILE A 467 -121.87 36.41 19.90
N LYS A 468 -121.36 35.67 18.92
CA LYS A 468 -121.06 36.25 17.59
C LYS A 468 -122.27 36.77 16.79
N LYS A 469 -123.50 36.51 17.22
CA LYS A 469 -124.72 37.15 16.65
C LYS A 469 -125.14 38.37 17.47
N GLU A 470 -125.03 38.29 18.80
CA GLU A 470 -125.33 39.37 19.74
C GLU A 470 -124.20 40.41 19.82
N GLU A 471 -122.96 40.10 19.42
CA GLU A 471 -121.84 41.02 19.19
C GLU A 471 -122.09 41.84 17.92
N ASN A 472 -122.47 41.19 16.82
CA ASN A 472 -122.92 41.89 15.60
C ASN A 472 -124.19 42.74 15.85
N ARG A 473 -125.04 42.33 16.81
CA ARG A 473 -126.23 43.07 17.24
C ARG A 473 -125.90 44.21 18.22
N LEU A 474 -124.94 44.00 19.11
CA LEU A 474 -124.36 45.03 19.98
C LEU A 474 -123.62 46.08 19.14
N ASP A 475 -122.92 45.71 18.07
CA ASP A 475 -122.37 46.68 17.13
C ASP A 475 -123.48 47.51 16.47
N ASP A 476 -124.67 46.94 16.23
CA ASP A 476 -125.82 47.68 15.70
C ASP A 476 -126.65 48.42 16.76
N ASP A 477 -126.58 48.05 18.04
CA ASP A 477 -127.25 48.73 19.16
C ASP A 477 -126.33 49.78 19.83
N CYS A 478 -125.01 49.64 19.79
CA CYS A 478 -124.04 50.69 20.12
C CYS A 478 -124.19 51.89 19.18
N LYS A 479 -124.40 51.66 17.87
CA LYS A 479 -124.79 52.69 16.89
C LYS A 479 -126.14 53.37 17.17
N LYS A 480 -126.89 52.91 18.18
CA LYS A 480 -128.14 53.52 18.68
C LYS A 480 -127.96 54.13 20.08
N LEU A 481 -127.10 53.55 20.93
CA LEU A 481 -126.76 54.05 22.27
C LEU A 481 -125.94 55.35 22.24
N GLU A 482 -125.16 55.62 21.19
CA GLU A 482 -124.53 56.93 20.94
C GLU A 482 -125.52 58.12 20.82
N LYS A 483 -126.84 57.90 20.95
CA LYS A 483 -127.88 58.92 20.73
C LYS A 483 -128.87 59.14 21.88
N TRP A 484 -128.77 58.45 23.03
CA TRP A 484 -129.90 58.41 23.98
C TRP A 484 -129.65 58.51 25.49
N THR A 485 -128.40 58.63 25.98
CA THR A 485 -128.17 58.85 27.43
C THR A 485 -127.18 59.96 27.72
N GLU A 486 -127.70 61.20 27.71
CA GLU A 486 -127.26 62.22 28.66
C GLU A 486 -127.73 61.81 30.09
N HIS A 487 -127.12 62.40 31.13
CA HIS A 487 -127.35 62.15 32.56
C HIS A 487 -128.79 62.55 33.03
N PRO A 488 -129.30 62.21 34.27
CA PRO A 488 -128.51 61.94 35.49
C PRO A 488 -129.05 60.99 36.62
N ASN A 489 -128.12 60.61 37.50
CA ASN A 489 -128.18 60.43 38.98
C ASN A 489 -129.21 59.52 39.69
N ALA A 490 -128.70 58.67 40.61
CA ALA A 490 -129.03 58.75 42.06
C ALA A 490 -128.03 57.99 42.98
N CYS A 491 -127.65 58.60 44.11
CA CYS A 491 -126.99 58.02 45.31
C CYS A 491 -125.55 57.43 45.21
N PRO A 492 -124.50 58.24 45.44
CA PRO A 492 -123.11 57.77 45.61
C PRO A 492 -122.75 57.53 47.09
N GLU A 493 -122.37 56.30 47.44
CA GLU A 493 -121.62 55.99 48.71
C GLU A 493 -121.00 54.57 48.74
N LEU A 494 -121.39 53.67 47.81
CA LEU A 494 -120.82 52.31 47.68
C LEU A 494 -119.80 52.17 46.53
N GLU A 495 -119.90 52.99 45.48
CA GLU A 495 -119.06 52.93 44.28
C GLU A 495 -117.56 53.05 44.59
N ASP A 496 -117.17 53.84 45.60
CA ASP A 496 -115.78 53.99 46.06
C ASP A 496 -115.13 52.71 46.61
N LYS A 497 -115.94 51.72 47.02
CA LYS A 497 -115.45 50.41 47.47
C LYS A 497 -115.45 49.40 46.32
N GLU A 498 -116.46 49.45 45.46
CA GLU A 498 -116.58 48.57 44.30
C GLU A 498 -115.48 48.88 43.28
N ASN A 499 -115.30 50.16 42.90
CA ASN A 499 -114.20 50.61 42.04
C ASN A 499 -112.82 50.24 42.59
N ARG A 500 -112.58 50.34 43.91
CA ARG A 500 -111.31 49.92 44.53
C ARG A 500 -111.10 48.40 44.50
N LEU A 501 -112.16 47.61 44.65
CA LEU A 501 -112.09 46.15 44.52
C LEU A 501 -111.90 45.73 43.06
N GLU A 502 -112.49 46.45 42.11
CA GLU A 502 -112.25 46.25 40.67
C GLU A 502 -110.83 46.66 40.26
N GLU A 503 -110.29 47.79 40.75
CA GLU A 503 -108.89 48.16 40.54
C GLU A 503 -107.94 47.10 41.12
N MET A 504 -108.19 46.61 42.34
CA MET A 504 -107.39 45.52 42.91
C MET A 504 -107.52 44.22 42.12
N LEU A 505 -108.71 43.84 41.65
CA LEU A 505 -108.90 42.67 40.77
C LEU A 505 -108.23 42.85 39.41
N LYS A 506 -108.24 44.06 38.84
CA LYS A 506 -107.58 44.40 37.58
C LYS A 506 -106.07 44.36 37.73
N ASN A 507 -105.53 44.89 38.84
CA ASN A 507 -104.12 44.79 39.17
C ASN A 507 -103.68 43.33 39.40
N VAL A 508 -104.47 42.52 40.11
CA VAL A 508 -104.19 41.08 40.29
C VAL A 508 -104.28 40.31 38.96
N LYS A 509 -105.23 40.63 38.06
CA LYS A 509 -105.28 40.05 36.71
C LYS A 509 -104.05 40.44 35.89
N ASN A 510 -103.66 41.71 35.89
CA ASN A 510 -102.47 42.21 35.21
C ASN A 510 -101.19 41.54 35.77
N GLU A 511 -101.09 41.35 37.10
CA GLU A 511 -100.00 40.58 37.71
C GLU A 511 -99.98 39.12 37.27
N ILE A 512 -101.15 38.46 37.18
CA ILE A 512 -101.25 37.07 36.71
C ILE A 512 -100.85 36.97 35.23
N GLU A 513 -101.20 37.94 34.40
CA GLU A 513 -100.78 37.99 33.00
C GLU A 513 -99.29 38.29 32.84
N ALA A 514 -98.74 39.22 33.63
CA ALA A 514 -97.29 39.45 33.70
C ALA A 514 -96.55 38.18 34.17
N LYS A 515 -97.05 37.48 35.19
CA LYS A 515 -96.49 36.20 35.68
C LYS A 515 -96.59 35.08 34.64
N LYS A 516 -97.67 35.03 33.84
CA LYS A 516 -97.79 34.11 32.67
C LYS A 516 -96.81 34.46 31.56
N GLN A 517 -96.64 35.75 31.22
CA GLN A 517 -95.67 36.20 30.21
C GLN A 517 -94.23 35.88 30.64
N LEU A 518 -93.88 36.16 31.90
CA LEU A 518 -92.59 35.78 32.49
C LEU A 518 -92.40 34.26 32.48
N TRP A 519 -93.43 33.47 32.81
CA TRP A 519 -93.34 32.00 32.75
C TRP A 519 -93.12 31.49 31.32
N ILE A 520 -93.80 32.05 30.31
CA ILE A 520 -93.58 31.73 28.89
C ILE A 520 -92.18 32.15 28.44
N GLN A 521 -91.68 33.31 28.87
CA GLN A 521 -90.31 33.76 28.59
C GLN A 521 -89.29 32.80 29.18
N MET A 522 -89.42 32.45 30.47
CA MET A 522 -88.55 31.47 31.13
C MET A 522 -88.65 30.07 30.51
N GLN A 523 -89.85 29.63 30.09
CA GLN A 523 -90.01 28.36 29.38
C GLN A 523 -89.31 28.38 28.02
N ASN A 524 -89.43 29.46 27.25
CA ASN A 524 -88.74 29.64 25.97
C ASN A 524 -87.22 29.74 26.15
N GLU A 525 -86.73 30.41 27.19
CA GLU A 525 -85.31 30.44 27.55
C GLU A 525 -84.80 29.04 27.91
N ILE A 526 -85.53 28.28 28.73
CA ILE A 526 -85.21 26.88 29.06
C ILE A 526 -85.20 26.03 27.78
N MET A 527 -86.18 26.16 26.90
CA MET A 527 -86.25 25.42 25.63
C MET A 527 -85.04 25.75 24.75
N ASN A 528 -84.76 27.03 24.51
CA ASN A 528 -83.59 27.51 23.76
C ASN A 528 -82.27 27.01 24.38
N MET A 529 -82.17 26.91 25.70
CA MET A 529 -81.00 26.38 26.40
C MET A 529 -80.90 24.85 26.30
N THR A 530 -82.02 24.12 26.25
CA THR A 530 -82.03 22.68 25.96
C THR A 530 -81.68 22.36 24.50
N GLU A 531 -82.13 23.18 23.54
CA GLU A 531 -81.73 23.07 22.14
C GLU A 531 -80.23 23.30 21.97
N LYS A 532 -79.69 24.40 22.53
CA LYS A 532 -78.23 24.66 22.57
C LYS A 532 -77.45 23.54 23.26
N LYS A 533 -77.98 22.95 24.35
CA LYS A 533 -77.37 21.78 25.00
C LYS A 533 -77.37 20.56 24.06
N SER A 534 -78.43 20.37 23.27
CA SER A 534 -78.51 19.27 22.30
C SER A 534 -77.54 19.45 21.12
N SER A 535 -77.40 20.67 20.57
CA SER A 535 -76.44 20.95 19.49
C SER A 535 -75.00 20.79 19.97
N LEU A 536 -74.65 21.35 21.15
CA LEU A 536 -73.34 21.17 21.77
C LEU A 536 -73.05 19.69 22.07
N SER A 537 -74.06 18.90 22.48
CA SER A 537 -73.89 17.45 22.68
C SER A 537 -73.67 16.69 21.35
N PHE A 538 -74.24 17.17 20.25
CA PHE A 538 -74.02 16.62 18.91
C PHE A 538 -72.64 16.99 18.35
N GLU A 539 -72.21 18.25 18.53
CA GLU A 539 -70.86 18.72 18.20
C GLU A 539 -69.79 17.96 19.01
N LEU A 540 -70.00 17.75 20.31
CA LEU A 540 -69.12 16.91 21.14
C LEU A 540 -69.08 15.46 20.66
N SER A 541 -70.20 14.90 20.16
CA SER A 541 -70.21 13.57 19.56
C SER A 541 -69.39 13.52 18.27
N GLN A 542 -69.55 14.48 17.35
CA GLN A 542 -68.74 14.60 16.14
C GLN A 542 -67.25 14.77 16.47
N LEU A 543 -66.91 15.65 17.41
CA LEU A 543 -65.53 15.88 17.85
C LEU A 543 -64.90 14.60 18.41
N ASN A 544 -65.64 13.81 19.20
CA ASN A 544 -65.18 12.50 19.68
C ASN A 544 -64.97 11.49 18.53
N GLN A 545 -65.83 11.48 17.49
CA GLN A 545 -65.62 10.66 16.30
C GLN A 545 -64.34 11.08 15.55
N HIS A 546 -64.13 12.37 15.32
CA HIS A 546 -62.91 12.89 14.70
C HIS A 546 -61.65 12.56 15.53
N LEU A 547 -61.71 12.71 16.86
CA LEU A 547 -60.63 12.38 17.79
C LEU A 547 -60.30 10.88 17.74
N ASN A 548 -61.30 10.00 17.66
CA ASN A 548 -61.09 8.56 17.49
C ASN A 548 -60.52 8.19 16.11
N ILE A 549 -60.92 8.88 15.03
CA ILE A 549 -60.30 8.72 13.69
C ILE A 549 -58.82 9.17 13.73
N LEU A 550 -58.51 10.27 14.42
CA LEU A 550 -57.13 10.75 14.59
C LEU A 550 -56.30 9.77 15.43
N ARG A 551 -56.83 9.21 16.53
CA ARG A 551 -56.19 8.13 17.29
C ARG A 551 -55.88 6.91 16.42
N GLN A 552 -56.82 6.48 15.58
CA GLN A 552 -56.58 5.37 14.64
C GLN A 552 -55.54 5.70 13.56
N LYS A 553 -55.49 6.94 13.07
CA LYS A 553 -54.43 7.40 12.15
C LYS A 553 -53.07 7.41 12.82
N ASN A 554 -52.96 7.94 14.04
CA ASN A 554 -51.72 7.94 14.81
C ASN A 554 -51.23 6.52 15.08
N LEU A 555 -52.08 5.61 15.58
CA LEU A 555 -51.70 4.20 15.79
C LEU A 555 -51.23 3.49 14.50
N LYS A 556 -51.79 3.83 13.34
CA LYS A 556 -51.28 3.34 12.05
C LYS A 556 -49.90 3.92 11.73
N ILE A 557 -49.70 5.22 11.91
CA ILE A 557 -48.41 5.90 11.71
C ILE A 557 -47.35 5.34 12.66
N ASP A 558 -47.66 5.17 13.95
CA ASP A 558 -46.77 4.60 14.97
C ASP A 558 -46.33 3.18 14.60
N ASN A 559 -47.24 2.36 14.04
CA ASN A 559 -46.91 1.01 13.60
C ASN A 559 -46.08 1.00 12.30
N TYR A 560 -46.32 1.93 11.37
CA TYR A 560 -45.42 2.13 10.21
C TYR A 560 -44.03 2.63 10.64
N LEU A 561 -43.94 3.55 11.60
CA LEU A 561 -42.67 4.04 12.15
C LEU A 561 -41.91 2.93 12.87
N LYS A 562 -42.58 2.11 13.69
CA LYS A 562 -41.98 0.92 14.32
C LYS A 562 -41.42 -0.04 13.28
N LYS A 563 -42.21 -0.39 12.25
CA LYS A 563 -41.73 -1.27 11.18
C LYS A 563 -40.54 -0.68 10.43
N ASN A 564 -40.59 0.61 10.06
CA ASN A 564 -39.48 1.28 9.39
C ASN A 564 -38.24 1.33 10.29
N ASN A 565 -38.38 1.50 11.61
CA ASN A 565 -37.27 1.45 12.56
C ASN A 565 -36.69 0.03 12.70
N GLU A 566 -37.52 -1.02 12.69
CA GLU A 566 -37.06 -2.41 12.65
C GLU A 566 -36.32 -2.73 11.34
N ASP A 567 -36.83 -2.25 10.20
CA ASP A 567 -36.22 -2.46 8.89
C ASP A 567 -34.91 -1.64 8.74
N ASN A 568 -34.85 -0.41 9.26
CA ASN A 568 -33.61 0.35 9.41
C ASN A 568 -32.61 -0.41 10.30
N ALA A 569 -33.02 -0.91 11.47
CA ALA A 569 -32.13 -1.68 12.35
C ALA A 569 -31.66 -3.03 11.75
N LYS A 570 -32.31 -3.54 10.68
CA LYS A 570 -31.81 -4.66 9.88
C LYS A 570 -30.80 -4.16 8.83
N LEU A 571 -31.07 -3.02 8.18
CA LEU A 571 -30.14 -2.37 7.25
C LEU A 571 -28.84 -1.94 7.94
N ASP A 572 -28.89 -1.34 9.13
CA ASP A 572 -27.72 -0.94 9.93
C ASP A 572 -26.84 -2.16 10.28
N LYS A 573 -27.46 -3.31 10.61
CA LYS A 573 -26.76 -4.57 10.85
C LYS A 573 -26.14 -5.16 9.58
N ALA A 574 -26.81 -5.01 8.43
CA ALA A 574 -26.24 -5.40 7.14
C ALA A 574 -25.08 -4.48 6.73
N ILE A 575 -25.19 -3.18 6.98
CA ILE A 575 -24.15 -2.17 6.72
C ILE A 575 -22.94 -2.43 7.60
N THR A 576 -23.11 -2.64 8.92
CA THR A 576 -22.00 -2.98 9.82
C THR A 576 -21.32 -4.29 9.41
N HIS A 577 -22.08 -5.35 9.12
CA HIS A 577 -21.50 -6.60 8.58
C HIS A 577 -20.72 -6.39 7.28
N ILE A 578 -21.20 -5.54 6.36
CA ILE A 578 -20.49 -5.19 5.12
C ILE A 578 -19.23 -4.36 5.41
N LEU A 579 -19.27 -3.43 6.37
CA LEU A 579 -18.11 -2.64 6.79
C LEU A 579 -17.05 -3.49 7.51
N ASP A 580 -17.46 -4.45 8.34
CA ASP A 580 -16.57 -5.43 8.97
C ASP A 580 -15.92 -6.33 7.91
N TYR A 581 -16.69 -6.80 6.93
CA TYR A 581 -16.19 -7.59 5.80
C TYR A 581 -15.23 -6.79 4.91
N ILE A 582 -15.53 -5.52 4.61
CA ILE A 582 -14.62 -4.61 3.90
C ILE A 582 -13.35 -4.35 4.72
N SER A 583 -13.47 -4.17 6.03
CA SER A 583 -12.32 -3.97 6.93
C SER A 583 -11.42 -5.20 6.97
N ARG A 584 -12.01 -6.39 6.97
CA ARG A 584 -11.30 -7.67 6.82
C ARG A 584 -10.60 -7.78 5.46
N LEU A 585 -11.30 -7.51 4.36
CA LEU A 585 -10.68 -7.51 3.01
C LEU A 585 -9.55 -6.49 2.90
N ASN A 586 -9.69 -5.30 3.51
CA ASN A 586 -8.62 -4.31 3.57
C ASN A 586 -7.40 -4.80 4.37
N SER A 587 -7.61 -5.57 5.45
CA SER A 587 -6.53 -6.22 6.21
C SER A 587 -5.85 -7.34 5.42
N GLU A 588 -6.62 -8.17 4.71
CA GLU A 588 -6.12 -9.23 3.83
C GLU A 588 -5.33 -8.64 2.65
N CYS A 589 -5.84 -7.59 1.99
CA CYS A 589 -5.12 -6.82 0.96
C CYS A 589 -3.88 -6.11 1.51
N SER A 590 -3.91 -5.58 2.75
CA SER A 590 -2.73 -4.98 3.38
C SER A 590 -1.63 -6.03 3.63
N SER A 591 -2.03 -7.21 4.10
CA SER A 591 -1.11 -8.35 4.30
C SER A 591 -0.55 -8.86 2.98
N GLN A 592 -1.38 -8.95 1.94
CA GLN A 592 -0.94 -9.32 0.59
C GLN A 592 0.03 -8.28 0.01
N LYS A 593 -0.21 -6.98 0.23
CA LYS A 593 0.70 -5.91 -0.20
C LYS A 593 2.01 -5.87 0.60
N GLN A 594 1.99 -6.25 1.88
CA GLN A 594 3.21 -6.47 2.64
C GLN A 594 4.02 -7.65 2.07
N TYR A 595 3.36 -8.74 1.71
CA TYR A 595 4.00 -9.90 1.06
C TYR A 595 4.56 -9.56 -0.34
N GLU A 596 3.81 -8.77 -1.13
CA GLU A 596 4.26 -8.20 -2.42
C GLU A 596 5.53 -7.34 -2.24
N ASN A 597 5.53 -6.39 -1.30
CA ASN A 597 6.71 -5.58 -0.96
C ASN A 597 7.91 -6.44 -0.52
N VAL A 598 7.67 -7.53 0.23
CA VAL A 598 8.73 -8.47 0.64
C VAL A 598 9.30 -9.19 -0.59
N LEU A 599 8.45 -9.76 -1.45
CA LEU A 599 8.89 -10.40 -2.69
C LEU A 599 9.65 -9.43 -3.62
N ASP A 600 9.21 -8.18 -3.74
CA ASP A 600 9.94 -7.16 -4.51
C ASP A 600 11.30 -6.81 -3.88
N SER A 601 11.39 -6.77 -2.54
CA SER A 601 12.68 -6.60 -1.86
C SER A 601 13.61 -7.81 -2.08
N GLU A 602 13.07 -9.04 -2.02
CA GLU A 602 13.82 -10.27 -2.29
C GLU A 602 14.30 -10.32 -3.74
N ASN A 603 13.40 -10.05 -4.70
CA ASN A 603 13.69 -9.89 -6.13
C ASN A 603 14.80 -8.86 -6.37
N CYS A 604 14.74 -7.70 -5.70
CA CYS A 604 15.79 -6.69 -5.76
C CYS A 604 17.13 -7.23 -5.23
N THR A 605 17.16 -7.94 -4.10
CA THR A 605 18.43 -8.57 -3.64
C THR A 605 18.92 -9.68 -4.57
N ILE A 606 18.02 -10.42 -5.24
CA ILE A 606 18.37 -11.46 -6.21
C ILE A 606 18.95 -10.83 -7.48
N GLN A 607 18.36 -9.75 -7.99
CA GLN A 607 18.88 -8.96 -9.10
C GLN A 607 20.25 -8.36 -8.77
N ASN A 608 20.42 -7.78 -7.58
CA ASN A 608 21.71 -7.25 -7.13
C ASN A 608 22.78 -8.35 -7.03
N LYS A 609 22.45 -9.51 -6.42
CA LYS A 609 23.36 -10.68 -6.36
C LYS A 609 23.67 -11.28 -7.75
N ALA A 610 22.76 -11.16 -8.70
CA ALA A 610 22.99 -11.55 -10.09
C ALA A 610 23.92 -10.55 -10.81
N MET A 611 23.73 -9.26 -10.58
CA MET A 611 24.59 -8.19 -11.09
C MET A 611 26.00 -8.27 -10.50
N GLU A 612 26.15 -8.51 -9.20
CA GLU A 612 27.44 -8.75 -8.54
C GLU A 612 28.17 -9.96 -9.16
N LYS A 613 27.46 -11.08 -9.40
CA LYS A 613 28.03 -12.25 -10.08
C LYS A 613 28.44 -11.97 -11.52
N LEU A 614 27.63 -11.21 -12.25
CA LEU A 614 27.93 -10.81 -13.62
C LEU A 614 29.16 -9.88 -13.66
N GLN A 615 29.21 -8.87 -12.79
CA GLN A 615 30.35 -7.95 -12.69
C GLN A 615 31.64 -8.67 -12.25
N ASN A 616 31.55 -9.66 -11.36
CA ASN A 616 32.70 -10.50 -11.01
C ASN A 616 33.18 -11.35 -12.19
N ALA A 617 32.27 -11.96 -12.96
CA ALA A 617 32.62 -12.69 -14.17
C ALA A 617 33.20 -11.76 -15.27
N GLU A 618 32.70 -10.53 -15.41
CA GLU A 618 33.29 -9.51 -16.29
C GLU A 618 34.70 -9.13 -15.83
N ASN A 619 34.95 -8.97 -14.53
CA ASN A 619 36.28 -8.72 -13.97
C ASN A 619 37.24 -9.90 -14.21
N GLU A 620 36.78 -11.15 -14.06
CA GLU A 620 37.56 -12.35 -14.39
C GLU A 620 37.90 -12.41 -15.89
N VAL A 621 36.94 -12.13 -16.77
CA VAL A 621 37.17 -12.03 -18.22
C VAL A 621 38.16 -10.90 -18.56
N LEU A 622 38.06 -9.74 -17.91
CA LEU A 622 39.00 -8.64 -18.08
C LEU A 622 40.42 -9.01 -17.62
N ALA A 623 40.56 -9.76 -16.52
CA ALA A 623 41.85 -10.28 -16.06
C ALA A 623 42.44 -11.26 -17.08
N ILE A 624 41.66 -12.21 -17.59
CA ILE A 624 42.08 -13.16 -18.64
C ILE A 624 42.46 -12.42 -19.94
N VAL A 625 41.74 -11.36 -20.32
CA VAL A 625 42.09 -10.52 -21.47
C VAL A 625 43.41 -9.76 -21.25
N GLN A 626 43.68 -9.29 -20.02
CA GLN A 626 44.98 -8.70 -19.66
C GLN A 626 46.10 -9.74 -19.72
N GLU A 627 45.90 -10.96 -19.20
CA GLU A 627 46.86 -12.06 -19.33
C GLU A 627 47.13 -12.40 -20.80
N ILE A 628 46.10 -12.52 -21.64
CA ILE A 628 46.23 -12.76 -23.08
C ILE A 628 47.06 -11.64 -23.75
N ASN A 629 46.87 -10.38 -23.37
CA ASN A 629 47.66 -9.27 -23.90
C ASN A 629 49.11 -9.25 -23.36
N ASN A 630 49.33 -9.72 -22.12
CA ASN A 630 50.66 -9.97 -21.58
C ASN A 630 51.36 -11.15 -22.28
N PHE A 631 50.63 -12.18 -22.71
CA PHE A 631 51.18 -13.26 -23.54
C PHE A 631 51.45 -12.82 -24.98
N LYS A 632 50.60 -11.98 -25.59
CA LYS A 632 50.86 -11.37 -26.91
C LYS A 632 52.12 -10.51 -26.91
N SER A 633 52.27 -9.62 -25.93
CA SER A 633 53.47 -8.76 -25.84
C SER A 633 54.75 -9.56 -25.56
N LYS A 634 54.69 -10.61 -24.73
CA LYS A 634 55.80 -11.59 -24.57
C LYS A 634 56.10 -12.35 -25.86
N LYS A 635 55.08 -12.73 -26.63
CA LYS A 635 55.27 -13.35 -27.95
C LYS A 635 55.96 -12.37 -28.90
N GLU A 636 55.49 -11.12 -28.98
CA GLU A 636 56.08 -10.09 -29.84
C GLU A 636 57.52 -9.71 -29.44
N SER A 637 57.90 -9.82 -28.16
CA SER A 637 59.31 -9.66 -27.76
C SER A 637 60.13 -10.86 -28.19
N LEU A 638 59.66 -12.10 -27.95
CA LEU A 638 60.35 -13.32 -28.37
C LEU A 638 60.49 -13.43 -29.90
N GLU A 639 59.52 -12.94 -30.68
CA GLU A 639 59.63 -12.85 -32.14
C GLU A 639 60.69 -11.83 -32.58
N LYS A 640 60.87 -10.72 -31.86
CA LYS A 640 61.97 -9.75 -32.10
C LYS A 640 63.33 -10.34 -31.72
N ASP A 641 63.42 -10.98 -30.55
CA ASP A 641 64.63 -11.66 -30.09
C ASP A 641 65.06 -12.77 -31.07
N LEU A 642 64.10 -13.55 -31.57
CA LEU A 642 64.32 -14.58 -32.60
C LEU A 642 64.79 -13.98 -33.93
N LEU A 643 64.19 -12.88 -34.39
CA LEU A 643 64.66 -12.16 -35.59
C LEU A 643 66.08 -11.61 -35.42
N ASP A 644 66.45 -11.11 -34.24
CA ASP A 644 67.80 -10.63 -33.96
C ASP A 644 68.81 -11.78 -33.76
N ILE A 645 68.38 -12.96 -33.31
CA ILE A 645 69.19 -14.19 -33.37
C ILE A 645 69.39 -14.62 -34.82
N GLN A 646 68.33 -14.67 -35.64
CA GLN A 646 68.43 -15.01 -37.07
C GLN A 646 69.32 -14.02 -37.86
N ARG A 647 69.28 -12.71 -37.52
CA ARG A 647 70.21 -11.72 -38.08
C ARG A 647 71.66 -12.04 -37.73
N LYS A 648 71.95 -12.34 -36.45
CA LYS A 648 73.30 -12.73 -35.99
C LYS A 648 73.77 -14.03 -36.63
N ASP A 649 72.87 -15.00 -36.80
CA ASP A 649 73.13 -16.27 -37.47
C ASP A 649 73.51 -16.04 -38.94
N LEU A 650 72.69 -15.26 -39.69
CA LEU A 650 73.00 -14.85 -41.06
C LEU A 650 74.28 -14.01 -41.19
N GLU A 651 74.67 -13.25 -40.16
CA GLU A 651 75.97 -12.57 -40.12
C GLU A 651 77.13 -13.55 -39.90
N TRP A 652 76.97 -14.54 -39.02
CA TRP A 652 77.97 -15.59 -38.82
C TRP A 652 78.12 -16.46 -40.07
N ASP A 653 77.02 -16.83 -40.70
CA ASP A 653 76.98 -17.60 -41.94
C ASP A 653 77.67 -16.85 -43.10
N LYS A 654 77.51 -15.51 -43.18
CA LYS A 654 78.30 -14.65 -44.08
C LYS A 654 79.79 -14.61 -43.71
N LYS A 655 80.14 -14.47 -42.43
CA LYS A 655 81.55 -14.47 -41.95
C LYS A 655 82.22 -15.81 -42.27
N VAL A 656 81.51 -16.93 -42.13
CA VAL A 656 81.98 -18.28 -42.48
C VAL A 656 82.16 -18.43 -43.99
N LYS A 657 81.21 -17.96 -44.81
CA LYS A 657 81.33 -17.96 -46.28
C LYS A 657 82.54 -17.14 -46.75
N LEU A 658 82.70 -15.91 -46.27
CA LEU A 658 83.88 -15.08 -46.55
C LEU A 658 85.19 -15.73 -46.10
N ALA A 659 85.21 -16.42 -44.95
CA ALA A 659 86.40 -17.14 -44.49
C ALA A 659 86.71 -18.40 -45.33
N ILE A 660 85.69 -19.05 -45.91
CA ILE A 660 85.85 -20.15 -46.86
C ILE A 660 86.36 -19.62 -48.21
N GLU A 661 85.80 -18.51 -48.71
CA GLU A 661 86.20 -17.84 -49.95
C GLU A 661 87.65 -17.34 -49.84
N MET A 662 88.00 -16.59 -48.80
CA MET A 662 89.38 -16.15 -48.53
C MET A 662 90.36 -17.33 -48.39
N LYS A 663 89.92 -18.45 -47.78
CA LYS A 663 90.74 -19.67 -47.72
C LYS A 663 90.92 -20.31 -49.10
N GLN A 664 89.92 -20.25 -49.97
CA GLN A 664 90.04 -20.73 -51.36
C GLN A 664 90.97 -19.84 -52.18
N GLU A 665 90.88 -18.51 -52.05
CA GLU A 665 91.80 -17.54 -52.67
C GLU A 665 93.25 -17.79 -52.24
N ILE A 666 93.51 -17.92 -50.93
CA ILE A 666 94.85 -18.26 -50.41
C ILE A 666 95.36 -19.59 -50.98
N LEU A 667 94.47 -20.58 -51.18
CA LEU A 667 94.84 -21.86 -51.79
C LEU A 667 95.09 -21.76 -53.31
N THR A 668 94.46 -20.82 -54.03
CA THR A 668 94.77 -20.57 -55.45
C THR A 668 96.07 -19.78 -55.61
N GLU A 669 96.33 -18.78 -54.76
CA GLU A 669 97.62 -18.06 -54.70
C GLU A 669 98.81 -19.00 -54.40
N GLN A 670 98.62 -19.97 -53.49
CA GLN A 670 99.62 -20.97 -53.12
C GLN A 670 99.81 -22.08 -54.17
N SER A 671 98.93 -22.18 -55.16
CA SER A 671 99.03 -23.19 -56.23
C SER A 671 100.23 -22.93 -57.16
N GLU A 672 100.66 -23.93 -57.93
CA GLU A 672 101.76 -23.78 -58.89
C GLU A 672 101.52 -22.75 -60.01
N LYS A 673 100.27 -22.27 -60.16
CA LYS A 673 99.87 -21.22 -61.12
C LYS A 673 99.59 -19.86 -60.46
N GLY A 674 99.52 -19.78 -59.14
CA GLY A 674 99.36 -18.52 -58.40
C GLY A 674 100.70 -17.81 -58.21
N ASP A 675 100.66 -16.57 -57.71
CA ASP A 675 101.86 -15.72 -57.61
C ASP A 675 102.91 -16.25 -56.63
N ILE A 676 102.51 -17.00 -55.60
CA ILE A 676 103.45 -17.69 -54.70
C ILE A 676 104.12 -18.86 -55.43
N GLY A 677 103.41 -19.52 -56.36
CA GLY A 677 103.97 -20.52 -57.26
C GLY A 677 104.95 -19.91 -58.26
N SER A 678 104.56 -18.83 -58.93
CA SER A 678 105.43 -18.14 -59.91
C SER A 678 106.70 -17.60 -59.25
N MET A 679 106.61 -16.95 -58.08
CA MET A 679 107.75 -16.51 -57.29
C MET A 679 108.69 -17.68 -56.92
N LYS A 680 108.17 -18.83 -56.51
CA LYS A 680 109.00 -20.02 -56.23
C LYS A 680 109.75 -20.50 -57.46
N THR A 681 109.13 -20.48 -58.65
CA THR A 681 109.83 -20.86 -59.89
C THR A 681 110.91 -19.85 -60.30
N GLU A 682 110.72 -18.56 -60.05
CA GLU A 682 111.73 -17.53 -60.36
C GLU A 682 112.87 -17.52 -59.33
N ILE A 683 112.58 -17.74 -58.04
CA ILE A 683 113.61 -18.03 -57.03
C ILE A 683 114.46 -19.22 -57.49
N HIS A 684 113.85 -20.32 -57.94
CA HIS A 684 114.59 -21.49 -58.41
C HIS A 684 115.43 -21.19 -59.69
N ARG A 685 114.96 -20.34 -60.59
CA ARG A 685 115.77 -19.84 -61.72
C ARG A 685 116.97 -19.01 -61.24
N MET A 686 116.78 -18.17 -60.23
CA MET A 686 117.87 -17.40 -59.61
C MET A 686 118.89 -18.31 -58.90
N GLU A 687 118.44 -19.35 -58.19
CA GLU A 687 119.30 -20.39 -57.59
C GLU A 687 120.13 -21.12 -58.66
N ILE A 688 119.51 -21.51 -59.78
CA ILE A 688 120.21 -22.14 -60.91
C ILE A 688 121.25 -21.19 -61.50
N ARG A 689 120.91 -19.90 -61.67
CA ARG A 689 121.82 -18.87 -62.20
C ARG A 689 123.00 -18.60 -61.24
N TYR A 690 122.75 -18.60 -59.93
CA TYR A 690 123.79 -18.52 -58.90
C TYR A 690 124.71 -19.75 -58.92
N ALA A 691 124.16 -20.95 -59.07
CA ALA A 691 124.94 -22.19 -59.20
C ALA A 691 125.77 -22.25 -60.50
N GLN A 692 125.31 -21.61 -61.59
CA GLN A 692 126.09 -21.43 -62.81
C GLN A 692 127.24 -20.42 -62.60
N LEU A 693 126.99 -19.28 -61.95
CA LEU A 693 128.01 -18.31 -61.57
C LEU A 693 129.12 -18.94 -60.70
N LYS A 694 128.75 -19.76 -59.72
CA LYS A 694 129.71 -20.46 -58.86
C LYS A 694 130.61 -21.43 -59.65
N LYS A 695 130.06 -22.14 -60.64
CA LYS A 695 130.85 -23.00 -61.55
C LYS A 695 131.79 -22.21 -62.46
N ALA A 696 131.41 -21.00 -62.88
CA ALA A 696 132.29 -20.12 -63.65
C ALA A 696 133.49 -19.64 -62.79
N GLN A 697 133.25 -19.33 -61.50
CA GLN A 697 134.30 -19.01 -60.54
C GLN A 697 135.26 -20.20 -60.30
N GLU A 698 134.72 -21.41 -60.10
CA GLU A 698 135.52 -22.64 -59.96
C GLU A 698 136.38 -22.92 -61.21
N SER A 699 135.86 -22.64 -62.42
CA SER A 699 136.60 -22.75 -63.69
C SER A 699 137.77 -21.76 -63.80
N LEU A 700 137.60 -20.52 -63.32
CA LEU A 700 138.66 -19.50 -63.36
C LEU A 700 139.85 -19.87 -62.46
N ILE A 701 139.58 -20.42 -61.27
CA ILE A 701 140.60 -20.86 -60.31
C ILE A 701 141.45 -21.98 -60.92
N SER A 702 140.81 -23.00 -61.53
CA SER A 702 141.53 -24.11 -62.18
C SER A 702 142.38 -23.68 -63.38
N ASN A 703 142.01 -22.60 -64.06
CA ASN A 703 142.83 -22.01 -65.13
C ASN A 703 144.10 -21.32 -64.61
N LEU A 704 144.06 -20.72 -63.41
CA LEU A 704 145.25 -20.13 -62.78
C LEU A 704 146.21 -21.22 -62.29
N GLU A 705 145.70 -22.26 -61.62
CA GLU A 705 146.47 -23.43 -61.18
C GLU A 705 147.21 -24.11 -62.35
N THR A 706 146.53 -24.26 -63.49
CA THR A 706 147.13 -24.89 -64.67
C THR A 706 148.12 -23.99 -65.41
N CYS A 707 148.00 -22.66 -65.35
CA CYS A 707 149.02 -21.75 -65.89
C CYS A 707 150.32 -21.76 -65.06
N VAL A 708 150.23 -21.78 -63.73
CA VAL A 708 151.40 -21.96 -62.85
C VAL A 708 152.04 -23.34 -63.10
N SER A 709 151.23 -24.40 -63.18
CA SER A 709 151.71 -25.77 -63.45
C SER A 709 152.41 -25.91 -64.81
N LYS A 710 151.98 -25.16 -65.84
CA LYS A 710 152.62 -25.16 -67.17
C LYS A 710 154.00 -24.51 -67.15
N ARG A 711 154.18 -23.40 -66.42
CA ARG A 711 155.47 -22.69 -66.39
C ARG A 711 156.56 -23.48 -65.64
N GLY A 712 156.19 -24.31 -64.67
CA GLY A 712 157.09 -25.29 -64.06
C GLY A 712 157.46 -26.44 -64.99
N ARG A 713 156.48 -27.08 -65.64
CA ARG A 713 156.72 -28.28 -66.47
C ARG A 713 157.47 -28.04 -67.78
N ILE A 714 157.53 -26.81 -68.27
CA ILE A 714 158.36 -26.44 -69.45
C ILE A 714 159.87 -26.52 -69.14
N PHE A 715 160.28 -26.56 -67.86
CA PHE A 715 161.69 -26.64 -67.46
C PHE A 715 162.23 -28.09 -67.43
N ASP A 716 161.41 -29.07 -67.09
CA ASP A 716 161.86 -30.45 -66.80
C ASP A 716 161.75 -31.42 -67.99
N ASP A 717 160.73 -31.27 -68.86
CA ASP A 717 160.38 -32.26 -69.90
C ASP A 717 161.25 -32.19 -71.19
N VAL A 718 162.30 -31.37 -71.24
CA VAL A 718 163.22 -31.27 -72.41
C VAL A 718 164.34 -32.34 -72.38
N LEU A 719 164.48 -33.10 -71.28
CA LEU A 719 165.62 -34.01 -71.07
C LEU A 719 165.48 -35.44 -71.62
N LEU A 720 164.29 -35.92 -72.01
CA LEU A 720 164.10 -37.28 -72.55
C LEU A 720 163.20 -37.33 -73.81
N LYS A 721 163.49 -38.27 -74.70
CA LYS A 721 163.01 -38.30 -76.10
C LYS A 721 161.92 -39.34 -76.38
N ASP A 722 161.26 -39.10 -77.53
CA ASP A 722 160.65 -40.08 -78.45
C ASP A 722 159.23 -40.64 -78.21
N LYS A 723 158.36 -40.31 -79.19
CA LYS A 723 157.35 -41.16 -79.87
C LYS A 723 155.99 -41.48 -79.21
N LYS A 724 154.97 -40.74 -79.71
CA LYS A 724 153.69 -41.19 -80.32
C LYS A 724 152.62 -41.98 -79.51
N GLU A 725 151.37 -41.57 -79.77
CA GLU A 725 150.13 -42.39 -79.89
C GLU A 725 149.54 -43.08 -78.62
N ASN A 726 148.20 -43.18 -78.41
CA ASN A 726 147.06 -42.51 -79.05
C ASN A 726 145.75 -42.64 -78.19
N ASP A 727 144.64 -42.12 -78.73
CA ASP A 727 143.24 -42.57 -78.61
C ASP A 727 142.31 -42.17 -77.45
N ALA A 728 141.08 -41.81 -77.85
CA ALA A 728 140.00 -41.32 -77.01
C ALA A 728 138.94 -42.41 -76.75
N LEU A 729 138.51 -42.61 -75.48
CA LEU A 729 137.46 -43.59 -75.16
C LEU A 729 136.70 -43.39 -73.84
N LYS A 730 136.53 -42.13 -73.35
CA LYS A 730 136.04 -41.89 -71.96
C LYS A 730 134.83 -40.94 -71.74
N GLU A 731 134.15 -40.45 -72.78
CA GLU A 731 132.94 -39.61 -72.55
C GLU A 731 131.62 -40.39 -72.38
N GLN A 732 131.43 -41.51 -73.09
CA GLN A 732 130.16 -42.28 -73.01
C GLN A 732 129.81 -42.82 -71.61
N GLN A 733 130.79 -42.94 -70.68
CA GLN A 733 130.53 -43.48 -69.35
C GLN A 733 129.92 -42.47 -68.35
N LYS A 734 130.17 -41.15 -68.50
CA LYS A 734 129.64 -40.14 -67.57
C LYS A 734 128.12 -40.00 -67.69
N MET A 735 127.60 -39.96 -68.92
CA MET A 735 126.17 -39.86 -69.20
C MET A 735 125.36 -41.03 -68.59
N ARG A 736 125.86 -42.26 -68.74
CA ARG A 736 125.19 -43.47 -68.21
C ARG A 736 125.09 -43.48 -66.67
N ARG A 737 126.08 -42.92 -65.96
CA ARG A 737 126.03 -42.81 -64.49
C ARG A 737 124.97 -41.80 -64.02
N HIS A 738 124.81 -40.67 -64.72
CA HIS A 738 123.79 -39.68 -64.38
C HIS A 738 122.37 -40.22 -64.64
N ILE A 739 122.18 -40.97 -65.74
CA ILE A 739 120.94 -41.70 -66.03
C ILE A 739 120.61 -42.71 -64.92
N ASN A 740 121.58 -43.48 -64.40
CA ASN A 740 121.30 -44.41 -63.29
C ASN A 740 120.95 -43.70 -61.97
N ILE A 741 121.55 -42.54 -61.67
CA ILE A 741 121.16 -41.75 -60.49
C ILE A 741 119.73 -41.21 -60.64
N LEU A 742 119.34 -40.75 -61.84
CA LEU A 742 117.97 -40.34 -62.14
C LEU A 742 116.99 -41.52 -62.15
N LYS A 743 117.42 -42.72 -62.55
CA LYS A 743 116.63 -43.96 -62.40
C LYS A 743 116.43 -44.33 -60.94
N ASN A 744 117.44 -44.22 -60.08
CA ASN A 744 117.30 -44.51 -58.64
C ASN A 744 116.50 -43.43 -57.88
N LYS A 745 116.53 -42.16 -58.33
CA LYS A 745 115.57 -41.15 -57.85
C LYS A 745 114.15 -41.45 -58.34
N ASN A 746 113.98 -41.88 -59.59
CA ASN A 746 112.69 -42.34 -60.10
C ASN A 746 112.20 -43.63 -59.43
N SER A 747 113.06 -44.57 -59.04
CA SER A 747 112.63 -45.76 -58.29
C SER A 747 112.18 -45.36 -56.89
N LYS A 748 112.90 -44.48 -56.18
CA LYS A 748 112.47 -43.97 -54.87
C LYS A 748 111.22 -43.08 -54.93
N LEU A 749 111.00 -42.38 -56.03
CA LEU A 749 109.74 -41.67 -56.28
C LEU A 749 108.61 -42.62 -56.68
N ARG A 750 108.89 -43.73 -57.37
CA ARG A 750 107.91 -44.79 -57.64
C ARG A 750 107.57 -45.59 -56.39
N GLU A 751 108.53 -45.95 -55.56
CA GLU A 751 108.32 -46.56 -54.23
C GLU A 751 107.44 -45.67 -53.35
N LYS A 752 107.64 -44.33 -53.40
CA LYS A 752 106.74 -43.38 -52.73
C LYS A 752 105.39 -43.20 -53.44
N LEU A 753 105.33 -43.31 -54.76
CA LEU A 753 104.06 -43.33 -55.49
C LEU A 753 103.30 -44.65 -55.24
N GLU A 754 104.00 -45.76 -54.99
CA GLU A 754 103.45 -47.06 -54.62
C GLU A 754 103.10 -47.13 -53.13
N SER A 755 103.81 -46.41 -52.25
CA SER A 755 103.33 -46.19 -50.87
C SER A 755 102.08 -45.31 -50.91
N PHE A 756 102.11 -44.14 -51.55
CA PHE A 756 100.93 -43.29 -51.66
C PHE A 756 99.77 -43.94 -52.44
N LYS A 757 100.02 -44.87 -53.37
CA LYS A 757 98.95 -45.71 -53.96
C LYS A 757 98.44 -46.77 -52.99
N LYS A 758 99.28 -47.35 -52.12
CA LYS A 758 98.83 -48.25 -51.05
C LYS A 758 98.07 -47.49 -49.97
N ASP A 759 98.52 -46.30 -49.59
CA ASP A 759 97.85 -45.40 -48.65
C ASP A 759 96.52 -44.92 -49.25
N HIS A 760 96.49 -44.54 -50.53
CA HIS A 760 95.26 -44.19 -51.24
C HIS A 760 94.34 -45.39 -51.44
N PHE A 761 94.85 -46.60 -51.68
CA PHE A 761 94.06 -47.83 -51.73
C PHE A 761 93.54 -48.22 -50.34
N TYR A 762 94.31 -47.98 -49.28
CA TYR A 762 93.89 -48.19 -47.90
C TYR A 762 92.76 -47.22 -47.55
N LEU A 763 92.95 -45.91 -47.80
CA LEU A 763 91.94 -44.86 -47.64
C LEU A 763 90.72 -45.05 -48.55
N CYS A 764 90.87 -45.60 -49.74
CA CYS A 764 89.74 -46.02 -50.58
C CYS A 764 89.03 -47.23 -49.99
N SER A 765 89.75 -48.24 -49.49
CA SER A 765 89.13 -49.39 -48.78
C SER A 765 88.47 -48.97 -47.46
N GLU A 766 88.97 -47.92 -46.82
CA GLU A 766 88.44 -47.33 -45.59
C GLU A 766 87.23 -46.45 -45.89
N LYS A 767 87.25 -45.72 -47.01
CA LYS A 767 86.06 -45.05 -47.56
C LYS A 767 85.00 -46.04 -48.06
N GLU A 768 85.39 -47.17 -48.64
CA GLU A 768 84.47 -48.25 -49.03
C GLU A 768 83.89 -48.93 -47.78
N LYS A 769 84.70 -49.27 -46.77
CA LYS A 769 84.20 -49.74 -45.46
C LYS A 769 83.26 -48.73 -44.81
N LEU A 770 83.62 -47.44 -44.75
CA LEU A 770 82.74 -46.40 -44.22
C LEU A 770 81.49 -46.18 -45.10
N SER A 771 81.56 -46.46 -46.41
CA SER A 771 80.41 -46.44 -47.31
C SER A 771 79.52 -47.67 -47.14
N ASP A 772 80.07 -48.83 -46.78
CA ASP A 772 79.34 -50.06 -46.52
C ASP A 772 78.83 -50.14 -45.07
N GLU A 773 79.51 -49.47 -44.13
CA GLU A 773 79.01 -49.13 -42.79
C GLU A 773 77.87 -48.11 -42.88
N LEU A 774 78.00 -47.06 -43.72
CA LEU A 774 76.87 -46.18 -44.05
C LEU A 774 75.73 -46.95 -44.70
N ARG A 775 75.97 -47.78 -45.73
CA ARG A 775 74.92 -48.60 -46.35
C ARG A 775 74.30 -49.60 -45.38
N THR A 776 75.05 -50.18 -44.45
CA THR A 776 74.47 -51.07 -43.43
C THR A 776 73.70 -50.30 -42.37
N CYS A 777 74.06 -49.04 -42.07
CA CYS A 777 73.24 -48.14 -41.26
C CYS A 777 71.98 -47.67 -42.02
N GLU A 778 72.08 -47.34 -43.32
CA GLU A 778 70.95 -47.00 -44.19
C GLU A 778 70.00 -48.20 -44.34
N ASN A 779 70.53 -49.41 -44.56
CA ASN A 779 69.75 -50.65 -44.58
C ASN A 779 69.14 -50.95 -43.20
N GLN A 780 69.84 -50.69 -42.09
CA GLN A 780 69.26 -50.81 -40.74
C GLN A 780 68.15 -49.78 -40.52
N ILE A 781 68.31 -48.55 -41.00
CA ILE A 781 67.27 -47.51 -40.96
C ILE A 781 66.09 -47.91 -41.86
N GLU A 782 66.31 -48.50 -43.04
CA GLU A 782 65.25 -48.99 -43.91
C GLU A 782 64.53 -50.21 -43.31
N ILE A 783 65.27 -51.13 -42.68
CA ILE A 783 64.70 -52.24 -41.90
C ILE A 783 63.85 -51.68 -40.75
N ILE A 784 64.36 -50.74 -39.94
CA ILE A 784 63.62 -50.12 -38.83
C ILE A 784 62.42 -49.33 -39.34
N GLN A 785 62.52 -48.61 -40.46
CA GLN A 785 61.38 -47.92 -41.09
C GLN A 785 60.34 -48.92 -41.61
N ASN A 786 60.75 -50.07 -42.14
CA ASN A 786 59.84 -51.12 -42.58
C ASN A 786 59.27 -51.90 -41.39
N GLU A 787 59.98 -52.05 -40.27
CA GLU A 787 59.44 -52.54 -39.00
C GLU A 787 58.42 -51.57 -38.40
N ILE A 788 58.68 -50.26 -38.46
CA ILE A 788 57.72 -49.21 -38.06
C ILE A 788 56.46 -49.28 -38.95
N LYS A 789 56.59 -49.31 -40.28
CA LYS A 789 55.44 -49.51 -41.19
C LYS A 789 54.67 -50.80 -40.88
N ASN A 790 55.38 -51.92 -40.66
CA ASN A 790 54.78 -53.19 -40.26
C ASN A 790 54.09 -53.12 -38.88
N LEU A 791 54.57 -52.27 -37.96
CA LEU A 791 53.95 -52.02 -36.67
C LEU A 791 52.72 -51.12 -36.80
N ASP A 792 52.76 -50.08 -37.65
CA ASP A 792 51.62 -49.21 -37.95
C ASP A 792 50.51 -49.95 -38.70
N GLU A 793 50.86 -50.86 -39.61
CA GLU A 793 49.92 -51.79 -40.24
C GLU A 793 49.30 -52.75 -39.21
N LYS A 794 50.11 -53.34 -38.31
CA LYS A 794 49.59 -54.19 -37.21
C LYS A 794 48.70 -53.40 -36.26
N ILE A 795 49.07 -52.17 -35.89
CA ILE A 795 48.28 -51.25 -35.06
C ILE A 795 46.95 -50.94 -35.76
N SER A 796 46.97 -50.66 -37.06
CA SER A 796 45.77 -50.46 -37.88
C SER A 796 44.87 -51.70 -37.91
N GLN A 797 45.44 -52.89 -38.11
CA GLN A 797 44.73 -54.17 -38.04
C GLN A 797 44.15 -54.43 -36.64
N TYR A 798 44.89 -54.15 -35.57
CA TYR A 798 44.40 -54.25 -34.19
C TYR A 798 43.32 -53.22 -33.87
N HIS A 799 43.35 -52.02 -34.45
CA HIS A 799 42.25 -51.04 -34.35
C HIS A 799 40.99 -51.53 -35.07
N LEU A 800 41.12 -52.17 -36.24
CA LEU A 800 40.01 -52.77 -36.97
C LEU A 800 39.43 -54.00 -36.24
N LEU A 801 40.28 -54.87 -35.68
CA LEU A 801 39.86 -55.99 -34.83
C LEU A 801 39.19 -55.51 -33.55
N LYS A 802 39.72 -54.46 -32.90
CA LYS A 802 39.09 -53.81 -31.74
C LYS A 802 37.73 -53.22 -32.11
N HIS A 803 37.58 -52.62 -33.29
CA HIS A 803 36.29 -52.13 -33.79
C HIS A 803 35.29 -53.29 -33.95
N LYS A 804 35.67 -54.34 -34.70
CA LYS A 804 34.84 -55.54 -34.93
C LYS A 804 34.38 -56.17 -33.62
N ASN A 805 35.30 -56.38 -32.68
CA ASN A 805 35.00 -56.98 -31.37
C ASN A 805 34.09 -56.08 -30.51
N LEU A 806 34.26 -54.76 -30.59
CA LEU A 806 33.43 -53.79 -29.86
C LEU A 806 32.03 -53.69 -30.46
N GLU A 807 31.88 -53.81 -31.78
CA GLU A 807 30.57 -53.89 -32.45
C GLU A 807 29.83 -55.20 -32.16
N ILE A 808 30.55 -56.33 -32.15
CA ILE A 808 30.02 -57.63 -31.70
C ILE A 808 29.55 -57.52 -30.24
N LEU A 809 30.35 -56.92 -29.34
CA LEU A 809 29.94 -56.68 -27.96
C LEU A 809 28.71 -55.75 -27.86
N ILE A 810 28.63 -54.68 -28.64
CA ILE A 810 27.45 -53.79 -28.68
C ILE A 810 26.22 -54.54 -29.20
N ARG A 811 26.35 -55.45 -30.17
CA ARG A 811 25.23 -56.29 -30.64
C ARG A 811 24.83 -57.35 -29.63
N GLN A 812 25.78 -58.03 -29.00
CA GLN A 812 25.51 -58.96 -27.89
C GLN A 812 24.85 -58.25 -26.70
N GLN A 813 25.26 -57.03 -26.37
CA GLN A 813 24.58 -56.19 -25.38
C GLN A 813 23.16 -55.81 -25.83
N LYS A 814 22.96 -55.33 -27.07
CA LYS A 814 21.63 -55.01 -27.61
C LYS A 814 20.71 -56.24 -27.70
N PHE A 815 21.26 -57.42 -27.96
CA PHE A 815 20.55 -58.69 -27.98
C PHE A 815 20.21 -59.18 -26.56
N ALA A 816 21.12 -59.05 -25.59
CA ALA A 816 20.84 -59.26 -24.18
C ALA A 816 19.75 -58.29 -23.67
N ASP A 817 19.81 -57.03 -24.08
CA ASP A 817 18.78 -56.00 -23.84
C ASP A 817 17.42 -56.40 -24.44
N PHE A 818 17.41 -56.97 -25.64
CA PHE A 818 16.22 -57.47 -26.33
C PHE A 818 15.64 -58.69 -25.59
N LEU A 819 16.48 -59.65 -25.19
CA LEU A 819 16.09 -60.79 -24.36
C LEU A 819 15.60 -60.35 -22.97
N LEU A 820 16.17 -59.29 -22.38
CA LEU A 820 15.70 -58.70 -21.13
C LEU A 820 14.35 -57.97 -21.32
N LYS A 821 14.12 -57.30 -22.45
CA LYS A 821 12.83 -56.69 -22.81
C LYS A 821 11.73 -57.73 -23.06
N ILE A 822 12.10 -58.89 -23.63
CA ILE A 822 11.25 -60.08 -23.73
C ILE A 822 10.95 -60.68 -22.34
N LYS A 823 11.99 -60.90 -21.53
CA LYS A 823 11.86 -61.47 -20.17
C LYS A 823 11.04 -60.59 -19.22
N ASN A 824 11.12 -59.27 -19.38
CA ASN A 824 10.32 -58.28 -18.66
C ASN A 824 8.93 -58.03 -19.29
N SER A 825 8.50 -58.92 -20.21
CA SER A 825 7.12 -59.06 -20.72
C SER A 825 6.43 -57.77 -21.18
N LYS A 826 7.17 -56.84 -21.81
CA LYS A 826 6.62 -55.52 -22.23
C LYS A 826 6.65 -55.23 -23.74
N THR A 827 7.10 -56.17 -24.56
CA THR A 827 6.90 -56.13 -26.02
C THR A 827 6.40 -57.47 -26.52
N LYS A 828 5.21 -57.50 -27.15
CA LYS A 828 4.68 -58.71 -27.81
C LYS A 828 5.56 -59.09 -29.00
N THR A 829 5.71 -60.39 -29.22
CA THR A 829 6.26 -60.96 -30.46
C THR A 829 5.42 -60.54 -31.66
N MET A 830 6.04 -59.90 -32.66
CA MET A 830 5.40 -59.66 -33.95
C MET A 830 5.45 -60.93 -34.80
N THR A 831 4.27 -61.46 -35.14
CA THR A 831 3.99 -62.47 -36.19
C THR A 831 4.76 -63.81 -36.12
N SER A 832 4.10 -64.82 -35.56
CA SER A 832 4.54 -66.23 -35.53
C SER A 832 4.34 -66.97 -36.87
N ASN A 833 4.85 -66.44 -37.98
CA ASN A 833 4.87 -67.13 -39.28
C ASN A 833 6.29 -67.21 -39.83
N GLU A 834 6.91 -68.38 -39.63
CA GLU A 834 8.32 -68.67 -39.95
C GLU A 834 8.67 -68.33 -41.40
N ALA A 835 7.83 -68.72 -42.37
CA ALA A 835 8.03 -68.43 -43.80
C ALA A 835 8.01 -66.92 -44.18
N ILE A 836 7.47 -66.04 -43.34
CA ILE A 836 7.58 -64.57 -43.55
C ILE A 836 8.92 -64.08 -43.01
N ILE A 837 9.33 -64.57 -41.83
CA ILE A 837 10.63 -64.27 -41.22
C ILE A 837 11.75 -64.77 -42.14
N GLU A 838 11.68 -65.99 -42.67
CA GLU A 838 12.62 -66.52 -43.67
C GLU A 838 12.65 -65.65 -44.93
N ARG A 839 11.50 -65.21 -45.45
CA ARG A 839 11.46 -64.41 -46.68
C ARG A 839 12.06 -63.02 -46.51
N ASP A 840 11.83 -62.37 -45.37
CA ASP A 840 12.42 -61.06 -45.09
C ASP A 840 13.88 -61.18 -44.62
N TYR A 841 14.24 -62.25 -43.91
CA TYR A 841 15.65 -62.62 -43.65
C TYR A 841 16.42 -62.86 -44.95
N LEU A 842 15.86 -63.59 -45.91
CA LEU A 842 16.44 -63.78 -47.24
C LEU A 842 16.58 -62.44 -48.00
N LYS A 843 15.57 -61.56 -47.99
CA LYS A 843 15.71 -60.20 -48.55
C LYS A 843 16.84 -59.42 -47.89
N HIS A 844 16.94 -59.46 -46.56
CA HIS A 844 18.03 -58.80 -45.83
C HIS A 844 19.39 -59.45 -46.09
N GLN A 845 19.45 -60.76 -46.34
CA GLN A 845 20.65 -61.46 -46.74
C GLN A 845 21.09 -61.06 -48.16
N TYR A 846 20.16 -60.98 -49.13
CA TYR A 846 20.45 -60.48 -50.48
C TYR A 846 20.88 -59.00 -50.44
N LEU A 847 20.13 -58.11 -49.79
CA LEU A 847 20.50 -56.70 -49.64
C LEU A 847 21.85 -56.52 -48.92
N ARG A 848 22.17 -57.35 -47.92
CA ARG A 848 23.50 -57.35 -47.27
C ARG A 848 24.59 -57.80 -48.25
N GLN A 849 24.30 -58.77 -49.11
CA GLN A 849 25.26 -59.29 -50.08
C GLN A 849 25.49 -58.29 -51.22
N ASP A 850 24.43 -57.66 -51.76
CA ASP A 850 24.53 -56.54 -52.70
C ASP A 850 25.31 -55.35 -52.10
N LEU A 851 25.14 -55.07 -50.80
CA LEU A 851 25.89 -54.03 -50.06
C LEU A 851 27.34 -54.41 -49.77
N LEU A 852 27.68 -55.71 -49.68
CA LEU A 852 29.06 -56.18 -49.59
C LEU A 852 29.73 -56.13 -50.97
N ASP A 853 29.05 -56.60 -52.02
CA ASP A 853 29.57 -56.61 -53.39
C ASP A 853 29.79 -55.17 -53.90
N THR A 854 28.89 -54.23 -53.60
CA THR A 854 29.09 -52.80 -53.90
C THR A 854 30.17 -52.15 -53.05
N ALA A 855 30.33 -52.54 -51.77
CA ALA A 855 31.47 -52.09 -50.97
C ALA A 855 32.81 -52.61 -51.52
N GLU A 856 32.88 -53.87 -51.99
CA GLU A 856 34.06 -54.44 -52.64
C GLU A 856 34.40 -53.79 -53.98
N LEU A 857 33.40 -53.34 -54.74
CA LEU A 857 33.61 -52.56 -55.96
C LEU A 857 34.18 -51.18 -55.65
N VAL A 858 33.55 -50.43 -54.72
CA VAL A 858 34.03 -49.10 -54.30
C VAL A 858 35.43 -49.17 -53.66
N MET A 859 35.76 -50.25 -52.94
CA MET A 859 37.12 -50.51 -52.42
C MET A 859 38.17 -50.75 -53.51
N LYS A 860 37.79 -51.15 -54.72
CA LYS A 860 38.69 -51.27 -55.88
C LYS A 860 38.84 -49.94 -56.62
N GLU A 861 37.80 -49.11 -56.65
CA GLU A 861 37.79 -47.81 -57.31
C GLU A 861 38.49 -46.71 -56.48
N PHE A 862 38.41 -46.76 -55.14
CA PHE A 862 38.97 -45.74 -54.24
C PHE A 862 39.89 -46.33 -53.15
N PRO A 863 41.16 -46.64 -53.47
CA PRO A 863 42.10 -47.28 -52.52
C PRO A 863 42.40 -46.47 -51.25
N GLU A 864 42.27 -45.13 -51.31
CA GLU A 864 42.64 -44.23 -50.21
C GLU A 864 41.73 -44.38 -48.97
N PHE A 865 40.47 -44.76 -49.17
CA PHE A 865 39.48 -44.95 -48.09
C PHE A 865 39.32 -46.41 -47.64
N ARG A 866 40.24 -47.29 -48.06
CA ARG A 866 40.17 -48.75 -47.81
C ARG A 866 39.92 -49.12 -46.35
N ASN A 867 40.52 -48.41 -45.39
CA ASN A 867 40.34 -48.69 -43.96
C ASN A 867 38.93 -48.37 -43.45
N ASP A 868 38.26 -47.34 -43.98
CA ASP A 868 36.89 -46.99 -43.59
C ASP A 868 35.84 -47.88 -44.26
N PHE A 869 36.06 -48.29 -45.51
CA PHE A 869 35.25 -49.34 -46.12
C PHE A 869 35.46 -50.72 -45.46
N ILE A 870 36.65 -51.02 -44.91
CA ILE A 870 36.85 -52.19 -44.05
C ILE A 870 36.07 -52.06 -42.73
N ARG A 871 35.92 -50.86 -42.15
CA ARG A 871 35.00 -50.68 -41.00
C ARG A 871 33.55 -51.00 -41.41
N ILE A 872 33.08 -50.42 -42.52
CA ILE A 872 31.71 -50.63 -43.04
C ILE A 872 31.43 -52.12 -43.34
N THR A 873 32.34 -52.83 -44.00
CA THR A 873 32.19 -54.27 -44.25
C THR A 873 32.23 -55.09 -42.96
N ASN A 874 33.01 -54.73 -41.94
CA ASN A 874 32.93 -55.36 -40.62
C ASN A 874 31.58 -55.14 -39.92
N VAL A 875 30.95 -53.96 -40.08
CA VAL A 875 29.60 -53.66 -39.56
C VAL A 875 28.54 -54.57 -40.23
N LEU A 876 28.74 -54.88 -41.52
CA LEU A 876 27.86 -55.74 -42.33
C LEU A 876 28.11 -57.24 -42.07
N GLU A 877 29.36 -57.68 -41.98
CA GLU A 877 29.71 -59.07 -41.66
C GLU A 877 29.18 -59.49 -40.30
N SER A 878 29.25 -58.60 -39.30
CA SER A 878 28.72 -58.86 -37.95
C SER A 878 27.19 -58.89 -37.87
N LEU A 879 26.47 -58.85 -39.00
CA LEU A 879 25.03 -59.15 -39.12
C LEU A 879 24.80 -60.64 -39.51
N ARG A 880 25.85 -61.46 -39.53
CA ARG A 880 25.83 -62.89 -39.92
C ARG A 880 25.69 -63.84 -38.73
N GLU A 881 25.77 -63.30 -37.52
CA GLU A 881 25.59 -63.93 -36.20
C GLU A 881 24.64 -63.05 -35.36
#